data_AF-A0A3G9H4I9-F1
#
_entry.id   AF-A0A3G9H4I9-F1
#
_cell.length_a   1.000
_cell.length_b   1.000
_cell.length_c   1.000
_cell.angle_alpha   90.00
_cell.angle_beta   90.00
_cell.angle_gamma   90.00
#
_symmetry.space_group_name_H-M   'P 1'
#
loop_
_entity.id
_entity.type
_entity.pdbx_description
1 polymer ?
#
loop_
_entity_poly.entity_id
_entity_poly.type
_entity_poly.pdbx_seq_one_letter_code
_entity_poly.pdbx_strand_id
1 'polypeptide(L)'
;MLMMQAGTAALFGAAGSGVKEVSYPKEPPFSLSKLTPSKKAKGFYEPLNGYNVFVNYELGMHCVGFDMSYCCVIPPYNSIQAQAVRSGQGGTTPRLLSPFDDIKLYYYTKDNSYSEGNKMRYWSVSKDVDGDGHFDSAGDNMANYVWTHLFIYKDLEGTIPAKASQKDRLRIGRQIKVRYDSGPSGKPMAGGYMEYADRDGSNVVFTDTLVPAVKNVPLTLTVAYIWDALGLPLTAFNDSRRRGTIRSVTQSDFQPFQYSVVQLRTNEGKPLLDEKMRIVEYFGTNPVDIPNCYACHSREGKAAQMAREEGLNFSDKEYDYWKSYPDTSEYMARLAESSINILSLHDAHHGTKFLADYKPDAPGNRLGKVGPVNCADCHGDNISGNLQSPRPTATGYKTVRAKPLTEAIHGFHLAMVPMPDAAGRSQSCQACHPTHFQDPSMNDDMNPFRVFDRYGKARFSDKDVRQSGGGCYVRRDAHSNPEAEPPFFLNEYGKYLLKEVSLKDERGKKISEMRGLYCTNCHNRVAQTFYRTDDLLSVQRLEGRTLRNRSIGEIVAVMTGGDEKRFKELADPKTGGENEVLKFYTEHKAATLVKNVSAQGLELKPWNHPEGKAIPYDAVSGGSDWWLSASEPHCADCHLAPFVESMGGKYFPIDQPNKLSLYRYSKAHGDIACQSCHESIHGLYPTRYDGDTKTVDLTTREQALQYSPDGKYSGPVTCAACHTVNSKGVPVELAGTAYADDYWASVTLAHFMRSGDQKLSLKELLKKYPYEESSRIVEKGWR
;
A
#
# COMPACT_ATOMS: atom_id res chain seq x y z
N MET A 1 -48.59 -35.75 -9.10
CA MET A 1 -49.76 -36.18 -9.89
C MET A 1 -50.16 -35.00 -10.76
N LEU A 2 -50.12 -35.18 -12.10
CA LEU A 2 -50.52 -34.26 -13.18
C LEU A 2 -49.74 -32.93 -13.31
N MET A 3 -49.39 -32.41 -14.50
CA MET A 3 -49.43 -32.91 -15.87
C MET A 3 -48.55 -32.00 -16.74
N MET A 4 -47.91 -32.58 -17.75
CA MET A 4 -47.26 -31.88 -18.87
C MET A 4 -48.25 -31.00 -19.64
N GLN A 5 -47.80 -29.85 -20.13
CA GLN A 5 -48.32 -29.29 -21.38
C GLN A 5 -47.18 -28.67 -22.20
N ALA A 6 -47.00 -29.23 -23.40
CA ALA A 6 -46.12 -28.76 -24.45
C ALA A 6 -46.77 -27.56 -25.18
N GLY A 7 -45.97 -26.55 -25.49
CA GLY A 7 -46.36 -25.39 -26.29
C GLY A 7 -45.30 -25.09 -27.34
N THR A 8 -45.63 -25.44 -28.59
CA THR A 8 -45.14 -24.99 -29.90
C THR A 8 -44.03 -23.92 -29.95
N ALA A 9 -42.93 -24.30 -30.60
CA ALA A 9 -41.85 -23.43 -31.03
C ALA A 9 -42.29 -22.49 -32.17
N ALA A 10 -42.10 -21.19 -31.97
CA ALA A 10 -42.09 -20.20 -33.03
C ALA A 10 -40.64 -19.81 -33.33
N LEU A 11 -40.17 -20.11 -34.55
CA LEU A 11 -38.90 -19.63 -35.06
C LEU A 11 -38.94 -18.10 -35.19
N PHE A 12 -38.25 -17.39 -34.30
CA PHE A 12 -37.78 -16.04 -34.56
C PHE A 12 -36.34 -16.12 -35.03
N GLY A 13 -36.13 -15.77 -36.31
CA GLY A 13 -34.81 -15.67 -36.92
C GLY A 13 -33.94 -14.69 -36.13
N ALA A 14 -32.79 -15.19 -35.67
CA ALA A 14 -31.74 -14.37 -35.14
C ALA A 14 -31.19 -13.47 -36.26
N ALA A 15 -31.60 -12.20 -36.25
CA ALA A 15 -30.83 -11.16 -36.92
C ALA A 15 -29.49 -11.08 -36.17
N GLY A 16 -28.45 -11.67 -36.77
CA GLY A 16 -27.08 -11.60 -36.26
C GLY A 16 -26.69 -10.13 -36.11
N SER A 17 -26.63 -9.66 -34.87
CA SER A 17 -25.90 -8.44 -34.54
C SER A 17 -24.42 -8.76 -34.81
N GLY A 18 -23.94 -8.35 -35.97
CA GLY A 18 -22.52 -8.34 -36.28
C GLY A 18 -21.79 -7.46 -35.26
N VAL A 19 -21.32 -8.09 -34.18
CA VAL A 19 -20.28 -7.52 -33.34
C VAL A 19 -19.06 -7.44 -34.26
N LYS A 20 -18.69 -6.23 -34.69
CA LYS A 20 -17.38 -6.03 -35.29
C LYS A 20 -16.36 -6.51 -34.26
N GLU A 21 -15.69 -7.62 -34.55
CA GLU A 21 -14.51 -8.06 -33.80
C GLU A 21 -13.57 -6.87 -33.67
N VAL A 22 -13.32 -6.44 -32.44
CA VAL A 22 -12.33 -5.40 -32.17
C VAL A 22 -10.98 -6.10 -32.30
N SER A 23 -10.36 -6.01 -33.48
CA SER A 23 -8.96 -6.42 -33.67
C SER A 23 -8.09 -5.54 -32.77
N TYR A 24 -7.34 -6.13 -31.83
CA TYR A 24 -6.34 -5.44 -31.01
C TYR A 24 -4.96 -5.52 -31.68
N PRO A 25 -4.07 -4.52 -31.47
CA PRO A 25 -2.68 -4.62 -31.92
C PRO A 25 -1.98 -5.73 -31.17
N LYS A 26 -1.28 -6.61 -31.91
CA LYS A 26 -0.54 -7.75 -31.33
C LYS A 26 0.87 -7.36 -30.89
N GLU A 27 1.29 -6.16 -31.26
CA GLU A 27 2.59 -5.58 -31.01
C GLU A 27 2.70 -5.04 -29.58
N PRO A 28 3.90 -5.08 -28.98
CA PRO A 28 4.15 -4.46 -27.68
C PRO A 28 4.12 -2.92 -27.79
N PRO A 29 3.89 -2.20 -26.68
CA PRO A 29 3.86 -0.74 -26.64
C PRO A 29 5.26 -0.11 -26.58
N PHE A 30 6.30 -0.86 -26.93
CA PHE A 30 7.70 -0.47 -26.81
C PHE A 30 8.51 -1.02 -27.98
N SER A 31 9.65 -0.37 -28.25
CA SER A 31 10.63 -0.90 -29.22
C SER A 31 11.66 -1.79 -28.52
N LEU A 32 12.44 -2.54 -29.31
CA LEU A 32 13.58 -3.34 -28.80
C LEU A 32 14.93 -2.65 -29.06
N SER A 33 14.92 -1.33 -29.21
CA SER A 33 16.05 -0.55 -29.73
C SER A 33 17.32 -0.57 -28.87
N LYS A 34 17.23 -0.92 -27.58
CA LYS A 34 18.41 -1.11 -26.71
C LYS A 34 18.86 -2.57 -26.60
N LEU A 35 18.10 -3.51 -27.16
CA LEU A 35 18.44 -4.93 -27.09
C LEU A 35 19.38 -5.35 -28.21
N THR A 36 20.17 -6.39 -27.96
CA THR A 36 21.11 -6.91 -28.95
C THR A 36 20.59 -8.21 -29.55
N PRO A 37 20.80 -8.50 -30.84
CA PRO A 37 20.41 -9.78 -31.43
C PRO A 37 21.10 -10.96 -30.74
N SER A 38 20.36 -12.03 -30.49
CA SER A 38 20.90 -13.26 -29.91
C SER A 38 21.81 -13.98 -30.90
N LYS A 39 23.00 -14.33 -30.43
CA LYS A 39 23.95 -15.16 -31.19
C LYS A 39 23.53 -16.63 -31.24
N LYS A 40 22.73 -17.08 -30.27
CA LYS A 40 22.30 -18.49 -30.13
C LYS A 40 20.90 -18.72 -30.68
N ALA A 41 19.96 -17.80 -30.45
CA ALA A 41 18.60 -17.85 -30.97
C ALA A 41 18.43 -16.87 -32.15
N LYS A 42 18.66 -17.35 -33.38
CA LYS A 42 18.58 -16.50 -34.58
C LYS A 42 17.20 -15.86 -34.74
N GLY A 43 17.15 -14.54 -34.95
CA GLY A 43 15.90 -13.78 -35.09
C GLY A 43 15.30 -13.29 -33.78
N PHE A 44 16.00 -13.52 -32.66
CA PHE A 44 15.60 -13.06 -31.32
C PHE A 44 16.60 -12.03 -30.78
N TYR A 45 16.21 -11.35 -29.71
CA TYR A 45 16.93 -10.30 -29.01
C TYR A 45 17.17 -10.72 -27.56
N GLU A 46 18.38 -10.50 -27.07
CA GLU A 46 18.76 -10.82 -25.69
C GLU A 46 18.19 -9.78 -24.71
N PRO A 47 17.85 -10.21 -23.48
CA PRO A 47 17.51 -9.28 -22.41
C PRO A 47 18.69 -8.33 -22.15
N LEU A 48 18.38 -7.09 -21.78
CA LEU A 48 19.38 -6.04 -21.55
C LEU A 48 20.40 -6.42 -20.48
N ASN A 49 19.93 -7.11 -19.44
CA ASN A 49 20.71 -7.46 -18.26
C ASN A 49 20.76 -8.99 -18.09
N GLY A 50 21.93 -9.54 -17.76
CA GLY A 50 22.06 -10.97 -17.43
C GLY A 50 21.42 -11.37 -16.09
N TYR A 51 21.20 -10.40 -15.21
CA TYR A 51 20.48 -10.52 -13.96
C TYR A 51 19.60 -9.30 -13.77
N ASN A 52 18.41 -9.46 -13.20
CA ASN A 52 17.55 -8.36 -12.76
C ASN A 52 17.25 -8.53 -11.28
N VAL A 53 17.23 -7.43 -10.52
CA VAL A 53 16.73 -7.42 -9.15
C VAL A 53 15.57 -6.44 -9.10
N PHE A 54 14.38 -6.94 -8.84
CA PHE A 54 13.17 -6.12 -8.68
C PHE A 54 13.11 -5.65 -7.24
N VAL A 55 13.36 -4.37 -7.00
CA VAL A 55 13.38 -3.78 -5.65
C VAL A 55 12.07 -3.07 -5.40
N ASN A 56 11.34 -3.52 -4.40
CA ASN A 56 10.03 -3.01 -4.02
C ASN A 56 10.04 -2.60 -2.55
N TYR A 57 8.92 -2.05 -2.12
CA TYR A 57 8.71 -1.64 -0.75
C TYR A 57 7.24 -1.74 -0.39
N GLU A 58 6.98 -1.70 0.90
CA GLU A 58 5.64 -1.82 1.45
C GLU A 58 4.99 -0.43 1.55
N LEU A 59 4.45 0.09 0.44
CA LEU A 59 3.65 1.32 0.44
C LEU A 59 2.24 1.11 0.98
N GLY A 60 2.13 0.57 2.20
CA GLY A 60 0.90 0.65 2.98
C GLY A 60 0.81 2.01 3.65
N MET A 61 0.66 3.10 2.89
CA MET A 61 0.48 4.49 3.37
C MET A 61 1.19 4.89 4.69
N HIS A 62 2.43 4.44 4.93
CA HIS A 62 3.15 4.73 6.16
C HIS A 62 3.67 6.16 6.10
N CYS A 63 2.86 7.09 6.59
CA CYS A 63 3.31 8.46 6.86
C CYS A 63 4.13 8.41 8.15
N VAL A 64 5.37 8.90 8.11
CA VAL A 64 6.25 8.88 9.28
C VAL A 64 6.19 10.26 9.93
N GLY A 65 5.68 10.32 11.16
CA GLY A 65 6.02 11.44 12.03
C GLY A 65 7.51 11.35 12.34
N PHE A 66 8.30 12.39 12.08
CA PHE A 66 9.72 12.40 12.45
C PHE A 66 9.98 13.14 13.77
N ASP A 67 8.95 13.72 14.37
CA ASP A 67 8.98 14.19 15.76
C ASP A 67 7.84 13.56 16.55
N MET A 68 8.15 12.50 17.32
CA MET A 68 7.20 11.82 18.19
C MET A 68 7.23 12.37 19.61
N SER A 69 7.79 13.57 19.83
CA SER A 69 7.91 14.14 21.18
C SER A 69 6.57 14.25 21.90
N TYR A 70 5.46 14.46 21.20
CA TYR A 70 4.13 14.64 21.81
C TYR A 70 3.15 13.51 21.52
N CYS A 71 3.07 13.07 20.27
CA CYS A 71 2.19 12.00 19.87
C CYS A 71 2.74 11.20 18.70
N CYS A 72 2.34 9.94 18.59
CA CYS A 72 2.61 9.07 17.46
C CYS A 72 1.29 8.55 16.91
N VAL A 73 1.01 8.90 15.65
CA VAL A 73 -0.15 8.40 14.91
C VAL A 73 0.16 7.01 14.36
N ILE A 74 1.25 6.89 13.59
CA ILE A 74 1.79 5.64 13.04
C ILE A 74 3.31 5.63 13.28
N PRO A 75 3.89 4.52 13.78
CA PRO A 75 5.33 4.42 13.98
C PRO A 75 6.09 4.24 12.65
N PRO A 76 7.38 4.60 12.60
CA PRO A 76 8.20 4.43 11.40
C PRO A 76 8.40 2.94 11.10
N TYR A 77 8.00 2.53 9.90
CA TYR A 77 8.10 1.16 9.44
C TYR A 77 8.03 1.10 7.91
N ASN A 78 9.15 0.81 7.25
CA ASN A 78 9.19 0.66 5.80
C ASN A 78 10.14 -0.48 5.42
N SER A 79 9.71 -1.39 4.55
CA SER A 79 10.50 -2.58 4.22
C SER A 79 11.05 -2.49 2.81
N ILE A 80 12.28 -2.95 2.60
CA ILE A 80 12.81 -3.16 1.25
C ILE A 80 12.60 -4.63 0.91
N GLN A 81 11.82 -4.90 -0.12
CA GLN A 81 11.55 -6.24 -0.63
C GLN A 81 12.21 -6.43 -1.99
N ALA A 82 12.69 -7.63 -2.29
CA ALA A 82 13.30 -7.89 -3.58
C ALA A 82 13.08 -9.31 -4.11
N GLN A 83 13.04 -9.42 -5.44
CA GLN A 83 13.16 -10.67 -6.15
C GLN A 83 14.29 -10.57 -7.18
N ALA A 84 15.25 -11.49 -7.11
CA ALA A 84 16.36 -11.55 -8.06
C ALA A 84 16.09 -12.62 -9.12
N VAL A 85 16.32 -12.30 -10.38
CA VAL A 85 16.12 -13.19 -11.53
C VAL A 85 17.42 -13.26 -12.33
N ARG A 86 17.87 -14.47 -12.64
CA ARG A 86 18.84 -14.70 -13.71
C ARG A 86 18.09 -14.73 -15.03
N SER A 87 18.50 -13.87 -15.96
CA SER A 87 17.86 -13.74 -17.26
C SER A 87 18.15 -14.94 -18.16
N GLY A 88 17.19 -15.25 -19.02
CA GLY A 88 17.18 -16.38 -19.94
C GLY A 88 18.04 -16.20 -21.19
N GLN A 89 19.25 -15.65 -21.06
CA GLN A 89 20.12 -15.35 -22.20
C GLN A 89 20.39 -16.58 -23.07
N GLY A 90 20.51 -16.37 -24.37
CA GLY A 90 20.72 -17.43 -25.35
C GLY A 90 19.53 -18.37 -25.52
N GLY A 91 18.35 -17.94 -25.11
CA GLY A 91 17.09 -18.70 -25.15
C GLY A 91 16.96 -19.78 -24.08
N THR A 92 17.63 -19.60 -22.95
CA THR A 92 17.38 -20.39 -21.74
C THR A 92 16.19 -19.83 -20.99
N THR A 93 15.55 -20.63 -20.13
CA THR A 93 14.44 -20.12 -19.30
C THR A 93 14.98 -19.28 -18.14
N PRO A 94 14.43 -18.08 -17.88
CA PRO A 94 14.79 -17.28 -16.72
C PRO A 94 14.53 -18.02 -15.42
N ARG A 95 15.31 -17.70 -14.38
CA ARG A 95 15.21 -18.38 -13.09
C ARG A 95 15.21 -17.39 -11.93
N LEU A 96 14.19 -17.48 -11.09
CA LEU A 96 14.15 -16.79 -9.80
C LEU A 96 15.27 -17.34 -8.90
N LEU A 97 16.07 -16.46 -8.33
CA LEU A 97 17.22 -16.78 -7.50
C LEU A 97 16.87 -16.81 -6.01
N SER A 98 17.48 -17.74 -5.32
CA SER A 98 17.30 -18.04 -3.89
C SER A 98 18.67 -18.28 -3.23
N PRO A 99 18.74 -18.40 -1.89
CA PRO A 99 19.98 -18.79 -1.22
C PRO A 99 20.57 -20.11 -1.74
N PHE A 100 19.74 -21.01 -2.29
CA PHE A 100 20.18 -22.29 -2.86
C PHE A 100 20.96 -22.14 -4.19
N ASP A 101 21.02 -20.93 -4.73
CA ASP A 101 21.83 -20.58 -5.90
C ASP A 101 23.19 -19.97 -5.51
N ASP A 102 23.61 -20.13 -4.26
CA ASP A 102 24.85 -19.57 -3.68
C ASP A 102 24.95 -18.03 -3.77
N ILE A 103 23.80 -17.37 -3.66
CA ILE A 103 23.67 -15.90 -3.68
C ILE A 103 23.03 -15.36 -2.41
N LYS A 104 23.33 -14.09 -2.12
CA LYS A 104 22.66 -13.26 -1.10
C LYS A 104 22.40 -11.88 -1.66
N LEU A 105 21.39 -11.20 -1.14
CA LEU A 105 21.09 -9.82 -1.47
C LEU A 105 21.58 -8.89 -0.35
N TYR A 106 22.39 -7.90 -0.72
CA TYR A 106 22.83 -6.83 0.16
C TYR A 106 22.08 -5.56 -0.17
N TYR A 107 21.44 -4.94 0.81
CA TYR A 107 20.72 -3.69 0.64
C TYR A 107 21.45 -2.53 1.32
N TYR A 108 21.19 -1.31 0.84
CA TYR A 108 21.44 -0.07 1.56
C TYR A 108 20.53 1.03 1.00
N THR A 109 20.31 2.09 1.76
CA THR A 109 19.62 3.29 1.28
C THR A 109 20.63 4.36 0.89
N LYS A 110 20.52 4.86 -0.33
CA LYS A 110 21.39 5.93 -0.81
C LYS A 110 20.96 7.24 -0.16
N ASP A 111 21.92 7.91 0.47
CA ASP A 111 21.72 9.23 1.09
C ASP A 111 20.68 9.22 2.23
N ASN A 112 20.44 8.08 2.89
CA ASN A 112 19.51 7.97 4.03
C ASN A 112 19.92 6.85 5.00
N SER A 113 21.17 6.87 5.43
CA SER A 113 21.81 5.78 6.18
C SER A 113 21.54 5.79 7.69
N TYR A 114 20.95 6.87 8.22
CA TYR A 114 20.56 7.03 9.62
C TYR A 114 19.28 7.87 9.74
N SER A 115 18.62 7.75 10.89
CA SER A 115 17.33 8.37 11.18
C SER A 115 17.34 9.19 12.48
N GLU A 116 17.92 8.69 13.56
CA GLU A 116 17.86 9.37 14.84
C GLU A 116 18.78 10.61 14.89
N GLY A 117 18.36 11.61 15.65
CA GLY A 117 19.16 12.80 15.95
C GLY A 117 18.60 14.02 15.24
N ASN A 118 19.21 14.43 14.14
CA ASN A 118 18.79 15.65 13.44
C ASN A 118 17.67 15.43 12.40
N LYS A 119 17.31 14.18 12.09
CA LYS A 119 16.24 13.83 11.14
C LYS A 119 14.98 13.33 11.83
N MET A 120 15.11 12.54 12.89
CA MET A 120 14.00 11.97 13.63
C MET A 120 14.24 11.98 15.15
N ARG A 121 13.16 12.17 15.91
CA ARG A 121 13.09 11.99 17.36
C ARG A 121 12.17 10.83 17.69
N TYR A 122 12.76 9.67 17.96
CA TYR A 122 12.01 8.45 18.25
C TYR A 122 12.64 7.65 19.39
N TRP A 123 13.94 7.38 19.32
CA TRP A 123 14.63 6.68 20.40
C TRP A 123 15.03 7.61 21.55
N SER A 124 15.24 8.91 21.30
CA SER A 124 15.48 9.92 22.34
C SER A 124 14.22 10.40 23.05
N VAL A 125 13.04 9.98 22.59
CA VAL A 125 11.77 10.37 23.21
C VAL A 125 11.45 9.39 24.33
N SER A 126 11.64 9.83 25.59
CA SER A 126 11.34 9.03 26.78
C SER A 126 9.87 8.61 26.87
N LYS A 127 9.64 7.34 27.21
CA LYS A 127 8.31 6.78 27.45
C LYS A 127 8.46 5.55 28.36
N ASP A 128 7.60 5.45 29.38
CA ASP A 128 7.52 4.31 30.30
C ASP A 128 7.13 3.03 29.54
N VAL A 129 8.08 2.14 29.29
CA VAL A 129 7.87 0.91 28.49
C VAL A 129 7.42 -0.27 29.34
N ASP A 130 7.81 -0.32 30.62
CA ASP A 130 7.55 -1.47 31.49
C ASP A 130 6.39 -1.27 32.47
N GLY A 131 5.89 -0.04 32.60
CA GLY A 131 4.74 0.36 33.39
C GLY A 131 5.07 0.68 34.84
N ASP A 132 6.32 0.98 35.17
CA ASP A 132 6.74 1.27 36.55
C ASP A 132 6.47 2.73 36.99
N GLY A 133 6.02 3.60 36.07
CA GLY A 133 5.73 5.00 36.32
C GLY A 133 6.94 5.94 36.25
N HIS A 134 8.10 5.41 35.85
CA HIS A 134 9.34 6.14 35.63
C HIS A 134 9.74 6.08 34.14
N PHE A 135 10.75 6.88 33.76
CA PHE A 135 11.23 7.01 32.38
C PHE A 135 12.74 6.77 32.26
N ASP A 136 13.35 6.18 33.29
CA ASP A 136 14.79 5.98 33.44
C ASP A 136 15.23 4.53 33.27
N SER A 137 14.28 3.60 33.06
CA SER A 137 14.59 2.20 32.77
C SER A 137 15.30 2.07 31.42
N ALA A 138 16.19 1.08 31.33
CA ALA A 138 16.96 0.84 30.12
C ALA A 138 16.02 0.47 28.94
N GLY A 139 15.93 1.38 27.97
CA GLY A 139 15.06 1.25 26.81
C GLY A 139 13.69 1.91 26.96
N ASP A 140 13.47 2.74 27.98
CA ASP A 140 12.30 3.62 28.09
C ASP A 140 12.32 4.70 27.03
N ASN A 141 11.79 4.35 25.86
CA ASN A 141 11.63 5.28 24.76
C ASN A 141 10.49 4.87 23.84
N MET A 142 10.07 5.82 23.01
CA MET A 142 8.97 5.65 22.07
C MET A 142 9.23 4.51 21.08
N ALA A 143 10.49 4.33 20.65
CA ALA A 143 10.87 3.27 19.71
C ALA A 143 10.66 1.85 20.25
N ASN A 144 10.83 1.64 21.54
CA ASN A 144 10.49 0.39 22.19
C ASN A 144 9.00 0.31 22.54
N TYR A 145 8.40 1.41 22.99
CA TYR A 145 7.04 1.45 23.50
C TYR A 145 5.97 1.00 22.48
N VAL A 146 6.06 1.47 21.25
CA VAL A 146 4.99 1.28 20.25
C VAL A 146 4.83 -0.15 19.76
N TRP A 147 5.82 -1.02 19.98
CA TRP A 147 5.81 -2.41 19.49
C TRP A 147 5.51 -3.47 20.56
N THR A 148 5.28 -3.06 21.81
CA THR A 148 5.17 -4.00 22.96
C THR A 148 4.02 -5.00 22.89
N HIS A 149 3.04 -4.78 22.01
CA HIS A 149 1.97 -5.76 21.74
C HIS A 149 2.45 -6.95 20.91
N LEU A 150 3.48 -6.77 20.08
CA LEU A 150 4.08 -7.83 19.27
C LEU A 150 5.09 -8.66 20.06
N PHE A 151 5.15 -9.96 19.78
CA PHE A 151 6.09 -10.87 20.42
C PHE A 151 6.47 -12.05 19.56
N ILE A 152 7.61 -12.65 19.86
CA ILE A 152 8.00 -13.98 19.38
C ILE A 152 8.20 -14.91 20.57
N TYR A 153 8.39 -16.20 20.31
CA TYR A 153 8.77 -17.17 21.34
C TYR A 153 10.24 -17.58 21.25
N LYS A 154 10.77 -17.69 20.03
CA LYS A 154 12.14 -18.17 19.81
C LYS A 154 12.81 -17.47 18.63
N ASP A 155 12.17 -17.48 17.47
CA ASP A 155 12.72 -17.00 16.20
C ASP A 155 11.62 -16.39 15.32
N LEU A 156 12.03 -15.71 14.24
CA LEU A 156 11.16 -15.09 13.24
C LEU A 156 10.62 -16.09 12.20
N GLU A 157 10.94 -17.38 12.35
CA GLU A 157 10.28 -18.49 11.65
C GLU A 157 8.90 -18.82 12.26
N GLY A 158 8.58 -18.22 13.42
CA GLY A 158 7.31 -18.44 14.11
C GLY A 158 7.32 -19.65 15.04
N THR A 159 8.49 -20.13 15.47
CA THR A 159 8.58 -21.31 16.34
C THR A 159 8.01 -21.03 17.73
N ILE A 160 7.02 -21.82 18.14
CA ILE A 160 6.51 -21.87 19.52
C ILE A 160 7.05 -23.14 20.20
N PRO A 161 7.95 -23.04 21.20
CA PRO A 161 8.46 -24.19 21.93
C PRO A 161 7.34 -24.99 22.60
N ALA A 162 7.54 -26.31 22.71
CA ALA A 162 6.60 -27.17 23.41
C ALA A 162 6.42 -26.71 24.87
N LYS A 163 5.17 -26.62 25.32
CA LYS A 163 4.78 -26.12 26.66
C LYS A 163 5.11 -24.65 26.93
N ALA A 164 5.41 -23.85 25.90
CA ALA A 164 5.58 -22.41 26.05
C ALA A 164 4.30 -21.77 26.61
N SER A 165 4.50 -20.78 27.46
CA SER A 165 3.47 -20.03 28.17
C SER A 165 3.66 -18.53 27.97
N GLN A 166 2.79 -17.70 28.53
CA GLN A 166 2.90 -16.24 28.35
C GLN A 166 4.22 -15.65 28.88
N LYS A 167 4.84 -16.28 29.89
CA LYS A 167 6.12 -15.82 30.47
C LYS A 167 7.30 -16.00 29.50
N ASP A 168 7.17 -16.91 28.55
CA ASP A 168 8.22 -17.26 27.58
C ASP A 168 8.16 -16.37 26.34
N ARG A 169 7.19 -15.44 26.28
CA ARG A 169 7.07 -14.47 25.19
C ARG A 169 8.19 -13.45 25.26
N LEU A 170 8.90 -13.30 24.15
CA LEU A 170 9.88 -12.25 23.94
C LEU A 170 9.20 -11.09 23.22
N ARG A 171 8.80 -10.07 23.98
CA ARG A 171 8.10 -8.90 23.42
C ARG A 171 9.10 -7.95 22.78
N ILE A 172 8.74 -7.46 21.60
CA ILE A 172 9.48 -6.40 20.92
C ILE A 172 9.35 -5.12 21.77
N GLY A 173 10.44 -4.41 21.97
CA GLY A 173 10.53 -3.24 22.86
C GLY A 173 10.83 -3.56 24.33
N ARG A 174 10.57 -4.78 24.81
CA ARG A 174 10.89 -5.20 26.19
C ARG A 174 12.08 -6.15 26.23
N GLN A 175 11.87 -7.44 25.99
CA GLN A 175 12.93 -8.43 25.96
C GLN A 175 13.84 -8.24 24.73
N ILE A 176 13.25 -7.83 23.61
CA ILE A 176 13.97 -7.55 22.36
C ILE A 176 13.93 -6.04 22.15
N LYS A 177 14.99 -5.33 22.53
CA LYS A 177 15.08 -3.88 22.36
C LYS A 177 15.28 -3.52 20.88
N VAL A 178 14.53 -2.54 20.40
CA VAL A 178 14.69 -1.96 19.06
C VAL A 178 15.98 -1.15 19.06
N ARG A 179 16.92 -1.51 18.18
CA ARG A 179 18.21 -0.84 18.07
C ARG A 179 18.04 0.51 17.39
N TYR A 180 18.94 1.45 17.71
CA TYR A 180 19.02 2.73 16.99
C TYR A 180 19.18 2.49 15.48
N ASP A 181 18.52 3.33 14.70
CA ASP A 181 18.55 3.29 13.23
C ASP A 181 18.27 1.90 12.66
N SER A 182 17.41 1.14 13.34
CA SER A 182 17.05 -0.23 12.96
C SER A 182 15.55 -0.46 13.12
N GLY A 183 15.00 -1.30 12.27
CA GLY A 183 13.62 -1.76 12.42
C GLY A 183 13.41 -2.66 13.63
N PRO A 184 12.15 -2.95 14.01
CA PRO A 184 11.84 -3.90 15.10
C PRO A 184 12.34 -5.33 14.81
N SER A 185 12.61 -5.66 13.54
CA SER A 185 13.25 -6.90 13.10
C SER A 185 14.76 -6.96 13.39
N GLY A 186 15.38 -5.82 13.73
CA GLY A 186 16.83 -5.67 13.89
C GLY A 186 17.59 -5.33 12.61
N LYS A 187 16.90 -5.11 11.48
CA LYS A 187 17.53 -4.71 10.21
C LYS A 187 18.04 -3.25 10.29
N PRO A 188 19.34 -2.98 10.03
CA PRO A 188 19.92 -1.64 10.12
C PRO A 188 19.60 -0.79 8.89
N MET A 189 19.45 0.53 9.07
CA MET A 189 19.29 1.48 7.96
C MET A 189 20.54 1.63 7.10
N ALA A 190 21.73 1.55 7.71
CA ALA A 190 23.00 1.73 7.01
C ALA A 190 23.33 0.61 5.99
N GLY A 191 22.48 -0.42 5.90
CA GLY A 191 22.60 -1.53 4.97
C GLY A 191 23.02 -2.83 5.62
N GLY A 192 22.75 -3.93 4.94
CA GLY A 192 22.96 -5.27 5.44
C GLY A 192 22.46 -6.34 4.47
N TYR A 193 22.43 -7.59 4.92
CA TYR A 193 21.88 -8.68 4.12
C TYR A 193 20.38 -8.84 4.36
N MET A 194 19.64 -8.99 3.26
CA MET A 194 18.21 -9.29 3.26
C MET A 194 17.97 -10.75 3.69
N GLU A 195 16.83 -11.02 4.29
CA GLU A 195 16.38 -12.37 4.65
C GLU A 195 15.48 -12.94 3.56
N TYR A 196 15.66 -14.22 3.22
CA TYR A 196 14.82 -14.88 2.23
C TYR A 196 13.64 -15.58 2.91
N ALA A 197 12.43 -15.29 2.43
CA ALA A 197 11.23 -16.01 2.81
C ALA A 197 11.09 -17.28 1.96
N ASP A 198 10.87 -18.42 2.61
CA ASP A 198 10.72 -19.69 1.91
C ASP A 198 9.31 -19.86 1.31
N ARG A 199 8.82 -21.09 1.15
CA ARG A 199 7.50 -21.35 0.59
C ARG A 199 6.35 -20.92 1.51
N ASP A 200 6.55 -20.83 2.81
CA ASP A 200 5.52 -20.57 3.81
C ASP A 200 5.49 -19.08 4.23
N GLY A 201 6.51 -18.32 3.83
CA GLY A 201 6.72 -16.93 4.23
C GLY A 201 7.70 -16.84 5.39
N SER A 202 7.97 -15.63 5.87
CA SER A 202 8.89 -15.41 7.00
C SER A 202 8.51 -14.17 7.80
N ASN A 203 9.35 -13.84 8.79
CA ASN A 203 9.12 -12.73 9.71
C ASN A 203 7.78 -12.83 10.44
N VAL A 204 7.55 -13.99 11.04
CA VAL A 204 6.33 -14.29 11.77
C VAL A 204 6.43 -13.74 13.19
N VAL A 205 5.58 -12.77 13.51
CA VAL A 205 5.37 -12.25 14.86
C VAL A 205 3.99 -12.64 15.35
N PHE A 206 3.80 -12.64 16.67
CA PHE A 206 2.51 -12.95 17.30
C PHE A 206 1.93 -11.72 17.97
N THR A 207 0.60 -11.66 17.99
CA THR A 207 -0.19 -10.69 18.74
C THR A 207 -1.40 -11.38 19.38
N ASP A 208 -2.02 -10.75 20.36
CA ASP A 208 -3.28 -11.23 20.96
C ASP A 208 -4.47 -10.44 20.38
N THR A 209 -5.69 -10.95 20.55
CA THR A 209 -6.92 -10.34 19.99
C THR A 209 -7.77 -9.64 21.05
N LEU A 210 -8.88 -9.03 20.63
CA LEU A 210 -9.93 -8.54 21.55
C LEU A 210 -10.64 -9.68 22.31
N VAL A 211 -10.52 -10.93 21.84
CA VAL A 211 -11.13 -12.10 22.48
C VAL A 211 -10.09 -12.76 23.39
N PRO A 212 -10.20 -12.68 24.73
CA PRO A 212 -9.14 -13.11 25.64
C PRO A 212 -8.73 -14.58 25.52
N ALA A 213 -9.64 -15.44 25.05
CA ALA A 213 -9.37 -16.86 24.82
C ALA A 213 -8.55 -17.11 23.53
N VAL A 214 -8.53 -16.18 22.58
CA VAL A 214 -7.80 -16.27 21.32
C VAL A 214 -6.50 -15.49 21.43
N LYS A 215 -5.41 -16.22 21.63
CA LYS A 215 -4.04 -15.72 21.85
C LYS A 215 -3.10 -16.24 20.79
N ASN A 216 -1.92 -15.62 20.68
CA ASN A 216 -0.85 -16.06 19.76
C ASN A 216 -1.30 -16.11 18.30
N VAL A 217 -2.00 -15.08 17.83
CA VAL A 217 -2.33 -14.96 16.40
C VAL A 217 -1.05 -14.64 15.63
N PRO A 218 -0.63 -15.49 14.69
CA PRO A 218 0.54 -15.22 13.86
C PRO A 218 0.22 -14.13 12.84
N LEU A 219 1.19 -13.24 12.61
CA LEU A 219 1.21 -12.26 11.54
C LEU A 219 2.44 -12.55 10.68
N THR A 220 2.23 -13.08 9.48
CA THR A 220 3.30 -13.30 8.50
C THR A 220 3.56 -12.01 7.73
N LEU A 221 4.68 -11.36 8.02
CA LEU A 221 4.98 -10.03 7.50
C LEU A 221 5.64 -10.08 6.12
N THR A 222 6.39 -11.14 5.83
CA THR A 222 7.05 -11.33 4.54
C THR A 222 6.45 -12.52 3.80
N VAL A 223 5.99 -12.27 2.58
CA VAL A 223 5.41 -13.32 1.73
C VAL A 223 6.46 -14.27 1.19
N ALA A 224 6.03 -15.47 0.82
CA ALA A 224 6.92 -16.50 0.30
C ALA A 224 7.83 -16.01 -0.85
N TYR A 225 8.99 -16.63 -1.05
CA TYR A 225 9.90 -16.41 -2.19
C TYR A 225 10.33 -14.95 -2.44
N ILE A 226 10.36 -14.12 -1.39
CA ILE A 226 10.82 -12.73 -1.42
C ILE A 226 12.01 -12.57 -0.47
N TRP A 227 12.95 -11.72 -0.85
CA TRP A 227 14.00 -11.22 0.04
C TRP A 227 13.53 -9.95 0.73
N ASP A 228 13.80 -9.77 2.02
CA ASP A 228 13.27 -8.66 2.79
C ASP A 228 14.28 -8.03 3.77
N ALA A 229 14.25 -6.70 3.85
CA ALA A 229 14.81 -5.90 4.93
C ALA A 229 13.65 -5.18 5.62
N LEU A 230 13.09 -5.88 6.60
CA LEU A 230 11.79 -5.56 7.20
C LEU A 230 11.84 -4.36 8.17
N GLY A 231 10.93 -3.41 7.99
CA GLY A 231 10.56 -2.42 9.01
C GLY A 231 11.58 -1.32 9.30
N LEU A 232 12.35 -0.89 8.30
CA LEU A 232 13.34 0.19 8.40
C LEU A 232 12.71 1.55 8.75
N PRO A 233 13.31 2.32 9.66
CA PRO A 233 12.84 3.65 10.09
C PRO A 233 13.30 4.78 9.15
N LEU A 234 12.96 4.66 7.86
CA LEU A 234 13.34 5.64 6.83
C LEU A 234 12.76 7.03 7.13
N THR A 235 13.46 8.08 6.68
CA THR A 235 13.02 9.48 6.83
C THR A 235 12.88 10.17 5.48
N ALA A 236 12.17 11.30 5.41
CA ALA A 236 12.07 12.12 4.19
C ALA A 236 13.30 13.03 3.97
N PHE A 237 14.40 12.81 4.71
CA PHE A 237 15.54 13.72 4.77
C PHE A 237 16.82 13.01 4.34
N ASN A 238 17.52 13.62 3.39
CA ASN A 238 18.79 13.09 2.90
C ASN A 238 19.96 13.37 3.88
N ASP A 239 20.91 12.43 3.99
CA ASP A 239 22.16 12.56 4.77
C ASP A 239 22.99 13.76 4.31
N SER A 240 23.02 14.00 2.99
CA SER A 240 23.84 15.01 2.33
C SER A 240 23.34 16.42 2.59
N ARG A 241 22.02 16.61 2.72
CA ARG A 241 21.39 17.90 2.98
C ARG A 241 21.27 18.21 4.46
N ARG A 242 21.02 17.19 5.28
CA ARG A 242 20.72 17.40 6.69
C ARG A 242 21.97 17.74 7.50
N ARG A 243 22.11 19.02 7.90
CA ARG A 243 23.25 19.53 8.67
C ARG A 243 22.91 20.24 9.99
N GLY A 244 21.73 20.83 10.11
CA GLY A 244 21.29 21.56 11.32
C GLY A 244 20.73 20.68 12.43
N THR A 245 20.21 21.28 13.50
CA THR A 245 19.46 20.59 14.58
C THR A 245 18.03 20.31 14.12
N ILE A 246 17.33 19.29 14.64
CA ILE A 246 15.96 18.97 14.19
C ILE A 246 14.99 20.17 14.24
N ARG A 247 15.24 21.16 15.13
CA ARG A 247 14.45 22.41 15.21
C ARG A 247 14.56 23.27 13.95
N SER A 248 15.62 23.10 13.16
CA SER A 248 15.89 23.89 11.96
C SER A 248 15.21 23.35 10.70
N VAL A 249 14.44 22.26 10.77
CA VAL A 249 13.82 21.62 9.60
C VAL A 249 12.78 22.55 8.98
N THR A 250 12.81 22.69 7.66
CA THR A 250 11.91 23.50 6.85
C THR A 250 11.21 22.64 5.80
N GLN A 251 10.18 23.18 5.16
CA GLN A 251 9.49 22.49 4.05
C GLN A 251 10.45 22.14 2.89
N SER A 252 11.47 22.97 2.63
CA SER A 252 12.48 22.70 1.60
C SER A 252 13.51 21.63 1.97
N ASP A 253 13.49 21.09 3.19
CA ASP A 253 14.35 19.96 3.57
C ASP A 253 13.76 18.62 3.11
N PHE A 254 12.46 18.56 2.82
CA PHE A 254 11.78 17.32 2.42
C PHE A 254 12.22 16.87 1.02
N GLN A 255 12.55 15.59 0.93
CA GLN A 255 12.87 14.86 -0.29
C GLN A 255 12.26 13.47 -0.16
N PRO A 256 10.96 13.30 -0.39
CA PRO A 256 10.23 12.14 0.13
C PRO A 256 10.56 10.82 -0.55
N PHE A 257 11.12 10.80 -1.76
CA PHE A 257 11.35 9.57 -2.53
C PHE A 257 12.78 9.07 -2.35
N GLN A 258 12.95 8.07 -1.46
CA GLN A 258 14.26 7.50 -1.10
C GLN A 258 14.71 6.43 -2.09
N TYR A 259 16.02 6.35 -2.33
CA TYR A 259 16.61 5.30 -3.17
C TYR A 259 17.07 4.12 -2.31
N SER A 260 16.38 2.99 -2.45
CA SER A 260 16.75 1.72 -1.83
C SER A 260 17.51 0.87 -2.86
N VAL A 261 18.79 0.62 -2.63
CA VAL A 261 19.66 -0.11 -3.54
C VAL A 261 19.84 -1.54 -3.05
N VAL A 262 19.76 -2.49 -3.97
CA VAL A 262 20.01 -3.92 -3.71
C VAL A 262 21.07 -4.44 -4.67
N GLN A 263 22.09 -5.08 -4.11
CA GLN A 263 23.20 -5.70 -4.80
C GLN A 263 23.11 -7.21 -4.72
N LEU A 264 23.34 -7.88 -5.86
CA LEU A 264 23.52 -9.33 -5.89
C LEU A 264 24.95 -9.68 -5.48
N ARG A 265 25.11 -10.56 -4.49
CA ARG A 265 26.40 -10.99 -3.96
C ARG A 265 26.50 -12.51 -3.92
N THR A 266 27.72 -13.03 -3.97
CA THR A 266 27.98 -14.44 -3.67
C THR A 266 27.67 -14.74 -2.21
N ASN A 267 27.56 -16.02 -1.85
CA ASN A 267 27.33 -16.45 -0.47
C ASN A 267 28.42 -15.97 0.51
N GLU A 268 29.66 -15.77 0.03
CA GLU A 268 30.80 -15.20 0.77
C GLU A 268 30.75 -13.66 0.87
N GLY A 269 29.76 -13.01 0.24
CA GLY A 269 29.55 -11.57 0.31
C GLY A 269 30.33 -10.76 -0.73
N LYS A 270 30.93 -11.39 -1.75
CA LYS A 270 31.58 -10.67 -2.85
C LYS A 270 30.51 -10.14 -3.82
N PRO A 271 30.59 -8.88 -4.29
CA PRO A 271 29.69 -8.39 -5.34
C PRO A 271 29.77 -9.27 -6.59
N LEU A 272 28.61 -9.63 -7.13
CA LEU A 272 28.54 -10.29 -8.43
C LEU A 272 28.73 -9.22 -9.51
N LEU A 273 29.54 -9.53 -10.53
CA LEU A 273 29.82 -8.62 -11.64
C LEU A 273 29.07 -9.04 -12.90
N ASP A 274 28.58 -8.06 -13.66
CA ASP A 274 28.02 -8.26 -14.98
C ASP A 274 29.11 -8.47 -16.05
N GLU A 275 28.71 -8.74 -17.29
CA GLU A 275 29.62 -8.93 -18.43
C GLU A 275 30.53 -7.72 -18.72
N LYS A 276 30.19 -6.54 -18.17
CA LYS A 276 30.95 -5.28 -18.30
C LYS A 276 31.77 -4.97 -17.05
N MET A 277 31.97 -5.95 -16.15
CA MET A 277 32.70 -5.81 -14.89
C MET A 277 32.09 -4.78 -13.91
N ARG A 278 30.78 -4.52 -14.02
CA ARG A 278 30.04 -3.65 -13.10
C ARG A 278 29.33 -4.49 -12.05
N ILE A 279 29.17 -3.95 -10.84
CA ILE A 279 28.38 -4.60 -9.80
C ILE A 279 26.94 -4.77 -10.30
N VAL A 280 26.37 -5.96 -10.11
CA VAL A 280 24.95 -6.20 -10.34
C VAL A 280 24.16 -5.57 -9.21
N GLU A 281 23.65 -4.37 -9.46
CA GLU A 281 22.84 -3.60 -8.53
C GLU A 281 21.67 -2.94 -9.23
N TYR A 282 20.57 -2.82 -8.49
CA TYR A 282 19.35 -2.14 -8.91
C TYR A 282 18.84 -1.32 -7.75
N PHE A 283 18.05 -0.29 -8.05
CA PHE A 283 17.37 0.47 -7.01
C PHE A 283 15.86 0.36 -7.12
N GLY A 284 15.20 0.61 -6.01
CA GLY A 284 13.79 0.95 -5.94
C GLY A 284 13.56 2.24 -5.18
N THR A 285 12.39 2.84 -5.39
CA THR A 285 11.99 4.10 -4.79
C THR A 285 11.08 3.86 -3.60
N ASN A 286 11.38 4.46 -2.45
CA ASN A 286 10.56 4.38 -1.24
C ASN A 286 10.05 5.79 -0.87
N PRO A 287 8.81 6.19 -1.22
CA PRO A 287 8.16 7.38 -0.69
C PRO A 287 8.01 7.30 0.83
N VAL A 288 8.49 8.33 1.51
CA VAL A 288 8.42 8.56 2.95
C VAL A 288 8.17 10.04 3.15
N ASP A 289 7.09 10.39 3.84
CA ASP A 289 6.71 11.78 4.08
C ASP A 289 5.79 11.87 5.32
N ILE A 290 5.43 13.09 5.76
CA ILE A 290 4.71 13.37 7.01
C ILE A 290 3.28 13.89 6.75
N PRO A 291 2.31 13.61 7.64
CA PRO A 291 1.01 14.26 7.57
C PRO A 291 1.10 15.77 7.84
N ASN A 292 0.40 16.59 7.04
CA ASN A 292 0.45 18.04 7.14
C ASN A 292 -0.50 18.61 8.21
N CYS A 293 -0.59 17.98 9.38
CA CYS A 293 -1.50 18.38 10.47
C CYS A 293 -1.34 19.86 10.85
N TYR A 294 -0.11 20.36 10.80
CA TYR A 294 0.23 21.75 11.10
C TYR A 294 -0.52 22.77 10.23
N ALA A 295 -0.94 22.42 9.02
CA ALA A 295 -1.66 23.35 8.16
C ALA A 295 -2.99 23.79 8.80
N CYS A 296 -3.72 22.87 9.42
CA CYS A 296 -5.03 23.16 10.03
C CYS A 296 -4.97 23.38 11.54
N HIS A 297 -4.04 22.71 12.24
CA HIS A 297 -3.98 22.70 13.70
C HIS A 297 -2.98 23.69 14.31
N SER A 298 -2.40 24.61 13.53
CA SER A 298 -1.46 25.62 14.03
C SER A 298 -1.74 27.00 13.44
N ARG A 299 -1.30 28.07 14.12
CA ARG A 299 -1.44 29.47 13.69
C ARG A 299 -2.88 29.77 13.21
N GLU A 300 -3.04 30.35 12.01
CA GLU A 300 -4.33 30.70 11.40
C GLU A 300 -5.07 29.50 10.78
N GLY A 301 -4.59 28.27 10.98
CA GLY A 301 -5.31 27.08 10.56
C GLY A 301 -6.67 26.98 11.23
N LYS A 302 -7.66 26.48 10.50
CA LYS A 302 -9.07 26.45 10.93
C LYS A 302 -9.27 25.78 12.30
N ALA A 303 -8.62 24.64 12.56
CA ALA A 303 -8.75 23.94 13.83
C ALA A 303 -8.06 24.67 14.98
N ALA A 304 -6.96 25.38 14.72
CA ALA A 304 -6.34 26.25 15.73
C ALA A 304 -7.20 27.46 16.07
N GLN A 305 -7.85 28.08 15.08
CA GLN A 305 -8.79 29.19 15.33
C GLN A 305 -9.96 28.73 16.18
N MET A 306 -10.59 27.60 15.82
CA MET A 306 -11.68 27.01 16.60
C MET A 306 -11.27 26.71 18.05
N ALA A 307 -10.08 26.12 18.26
CA ALA A 307 -9.58 25.85 19.61
C ALA A 307 -9.42 27.14 20.44
N ARG A 308 -8.91 28.23 19.83
CA ARG A 308 -8.78 29.53 20.52
C ARG A 308 -10.13 30.16 20.82
N GLU A 309 -11.11 30.04 19.94
CA GLU A 309 -12.49 30.50 20.16
C GLU A 309 -13.13 29.79 21.37
N GLU A 310 -12.74 28.55 21.63
CA GLU A 310 -13.14 27.78 22.83
C GLU A 310 -12.28 28.06 24.08
N GLY A 311 -11.31 28.98 23.99
CA GLY A 311 -10.41 29.35 25.08
C GLY A 311 -9.25 28.37 25.31
N LEU A 312 -9.02 27.42 24.41
CA LEU A 312 -7.89 26.49 24.46
C LEU A 312 -6.62 27.20 23.95
N ASN A 313 -5.67 27.48 24.87
CA ASN A 313 -4.48 28.29 24.56
C ASN A 313 -3.13 27.57 24.79
N PHE A 314 -3.14 26.27 25.09
CA PHE A 314 -1.91 25.50 25.30
C PHE A 314 -1.02 25.48 24.05
N SER A 315 -1.63 25.43 22.87
CA SER A 315 -0.89 25.39 21.60
C SER A 315 -0.13 26.70 21.33
N ASP A 316 -0.69 27.85 21.69
CA ASP A 316 -0.01 29.15 21.53
C ASP A 316 1.23 29.25 22.43
N LYS A 317 1.10 28.80 23.69
CA LYS A 317 2.24 28.71 24.62
C LYS A 317 3.35 27.80 24.08
N GLU A 318 2.95 26.70 23.43
CA GLU A 318 3.89 25.76 22.84
C GLU A 318 4.65 26.40 21.67
N TYR A 319 3.95 27.09 20.78
CA TYR A 319 4.60 27.82 19.69
C TYR A 319 5.60 28.85 20.21
N ASP A 320 5.19 29.69 21.18
CA ASP A 320 6.03 30.77 21.70
C ASP A 320 7.30 30.21 22.35
N TYR A 321 7.17 29.10 23.07
CA TYR A 321 8.30 28.36 23.62
C TYR A 321 9.28 27.92 22.53
N TRP A 322 8.83 27.25 21.47
CA TRP A 322 9.73 26.80 20.40
C TRP A 322 10.36 27.96 19.64
N LYS A 323 9.64 29.08 19.47
CA LYS A 323 10.18 30.29 18.86
C LYS A 323 11.15 31.07 19.74
N SER A 324 11.25 30.76 21.03
CA SER A 324 12.28 31.35 21.90
C SER A 324 13.70 30.88 21.54
N TYR A 325 13.83 29.73 20.88
CA TYR A 325 15.12 29.22 20.39
C TYR A 325 15.47 29.86 19.04
N PRO A 326 16.68 30.46 18.89
CA PRO A 326 17.07 31.15 17.68
C PRO A 326 17.06 30.31 16.40
N ASP A 327 17.29 28.98 16.52
CA ASP A 327 17.40 28.06 15.39
C ASP A 327 16.09 27.35 15.02
N THR A 328 14.99 27.58 15.74
CA THR A 328 13.70 26.96 15.44
C THR A 328 13.05 27.60 14.21
N SER A 329 12.84 26.78 13.19
CA SER A 329 12.10 27.14 11.99
C SER A 329 10.62 27.40 12.29
N GLU A 330 9.97 28.12 11.37
CA GLU A 330 8.51 28.27 11.42
C GLU A 330 7.79 26.93 11.36
N TYR A 331 8.29 26.01 10.54
CA TYR A 331 7.69 24.70 10.36
C TYR A 331 7.70 23.89 11.66
N MET A 332 8.83 23.82 12.36
CA MET A 332 8.94 23.03 13.59
C MET A 332 8.13 23.61 14.75
N ALA A 333 8.09 24.94 14.89
CA ALA A 333 7.24 25.58 15.90
C ALA A 333 5.75 25.25 15.66
N ARG A 334 5.31 25.29 14.41
CA ARG A 334 3.94 24.93 14.00
C ARG A 334 3.63 23.44 14.16
N LEU A 335 4.59 22.56 13.93
CA LEU A 335 4.43 21.11 14.14
C LEU A 335 4.20 20.78 15.63
N ALA A 336 4.97 21.40 16.53
CA ALA A 336 4.77 21.26 17.97
C ALA A 336 3.43 21.87 18.43
N GLU A 337 3.12 23.08 17.99
CA GLU A 337 1.82 23.74 18.22
C GLU A 337 0.65 22.83 17.81
N SER A 338 0.73 22.25 16.61
CA SER A 338 -0.28 21.32 16.08
C SER A 338 -0.49 20.11 16.99
N SER A 339 0.59 19.53 17.49
CA SER A 339 0.52 18.35 18.35
C SER A 339 -0.21 18.67 19.66
N ILE A 340 0.16 19.79 20.31
CA ILE A 340 -0.51 20.24 21.54
C ILE A 340 -1.97 20.65 21.28
N ASN A 341 -2.26 21.28 20.14
CA ASN A 341 -3.64 21.63 19.79
C ASN A 341 -4.52 20.38 19.65
N ILE A 342 -4.04 19.34 18.94
CA ILE A 342 -4.75 18.06 18.80
C ILE A 342 -5.05 17.46 20.18
N LEU A 343 -4.06 17.41 21.07
CA LEU A 343 -4.24 16.88 22.42
C LEU A 343 -5.21 17.73 23.26
N SER A 344 -5.17 19.05 23.11
CA SER A 344 -6.09 19.98 23.81
C SER A 344 -7.54 19.79 23.36
N LEU A 345 -7.77 19.63 22.06
CA LEU A 345 -9.09 19.35 21.51
C LEU A 345 -9.61 17.98 22.00
N HIS A 346 -8.72 16.99 22.08
CA HIS A 346 -9.06 15.69 22.66
C HIS A 346 -9.51 15.80 24.12
N ASP A 347 -8.79 16.56 24.94
CA ASP A 347 -9.16 16.74 26.35
C ASP A 347 -10.51 17.47 26.49
N ALA A 348 -10.75 18.48 25.65
CA ALA A 348 -11.99 19.27 25.65
C ALA A 348 -13.22 18.47 25.20
N HIS A 349 -13.10 17.63 24.16
CA HIS A 349 -14.26 17.03 23.49
C HIS A 349 -14.39 15.52 23.66
N HIS A 350 -13.34 14.84 24.14
CA HIS A 350 -13.30 13.37 24.18
C HIS A 350 -12.98 12.81 25.57
N GLY A 351 -12.93 13.66 26.60
CA GLY A 351 -12.78 13.25 27.99
C GLY A 351 -11.41 12.63 28.31
N THR A 352 -10.42 12.88 27.46
CA THR A 352 -9.02 12.54 27.73
C THR A 352 -8.41 13.53 28.71
N LYS A 353 -7.19 13.24 29.14
CA LYS A 353 -6.42 14.05 30.11
C LYS A 353 -4.95 14.13 29.72
N PHE A 354 -4.68 14.25 28.43
CA PHE A 354 -3.33 14.23 27.88
C PHE A 354 -2.49 15.43 28.32
N LEU A 355 -3.12 16.58 28.59
CA LEU A 355 -2.46 17.80 29.07
C LEU A 355 -2.54 17.98 30.60
N ALA A 356 -3.03 16.99 31.34
CA ALA A 356 -3.28 17.12 32.78
C ALA A 356 -2.00 17.37 33.62
N ASP A 357 -0.83 16.99 33.10
CA ASP A 357 0.47 17.27 33.73
C ASP A 357 1.38 18.13 32.84
N TYR A 358 0.79 19.04 32.04
CA TYR A 358 1.54 19.91 31.15
C TYR A 358 2.57 20.77 31.91
N LYS A 359 3.85 20.67 31.54
CA LYS A 359 4.98 21.36 32.18
C LYS A 359 5.54 22.45 31.27
N PRO A 360 5.12 23.72 31.44
CA PRO A 360 5.46 24.81 30.53
C PRO A 360 6.93 25.28 30.58
N ASP A 361 7.75 24.74 31.47
CA ASP A 361 9.17 25.10 31.57
C ASP A 361 10.10 23.92 31.27
N ALA A 362 9.55 22.76 30.87
CA ALA A 362 10.35 21.59 30.56
C ALA A 362 11.11 21.79 29.23
N PRO A 363 12.43 21.46 29.16
CA PRO A 363 13.28 21.69 28.00
C PRO A 363 13.05 20.71 26.82
N GLY A 364 12.05 19.82 26.90
CA GLY A 364 11.81 18.72 25.96
C GLY A 364 10.32 18.44 25.80
N ASN A 365 9.89 17.17 25.95
CA ASN A 365 8.47 16.84 26.06
C ASN A 365 7.86 17.56 27.29
N ARG A 366 6.72 18.21 27.08
CA ARG A 366 6.02 19.04 28.07
C ARG A 366 4.74 18.42 28.61
N LEU A 367 4.52 17.13 28.40
CA LEU A 367 3.37 16.37 28.91
C LEU A 367 3.60 15.77 30.31
N GLY A 368 4.80 15.99 30.88
CA GLY A 368 5.12 15.51 32.23
C GLY A 368 5.00 14.00 32.34
N LYS A 369 4.34 13.52 33.41
CA LYS A 369 4.13 12.09 33.68
C LYS A 369 3.24 11.39 32.65
N VAL A 370 2.47 12.14 31.86
CA VAL A 370 1.66 11.55 30.77
C VAL A 370 2.59 10.98 29.69
N GLY A 371 3.70 11.68 29.42
CA GLY A 371 4.61 11.38 28.33
C GLY A 371 3.92 11.45 26.95
N PRO A 372 4.61 11.07 25.87
CA PRO A 372 4.03 11.04 24.52
C PRO A 372 2.80 10.13 24.42
N VAL A 373 1.84 10.52 23.58
CA VAL A 373 0.58 9.81 23.34
C VAL A 373 0.68 8.96 22.08
N ASN A 374 0.52 7.64 22.21
CA ASN A 374 0.40 6.73 21.07
C ASN A 374 -1.08 6.54 20.73
N CYS A 375 -1.52 7.02 19.56
CA CYS A 375 -2.93 7.00 19.18
C CYS A 375 -3.51 5.57 19.17
N ALA A 376 -2.69 4.59 18.75
CA ALA A 376 -3.06 3.19 18.67
C ALA A 376 -3.38 2.55 20.04
N ASP A 377 -3.03 3.19 21.16
CA ASP A 377 -3.36 2.68 22.49
C ASP A 377 -4.87 2.67 22.76
N CYS A 378 -5.60 3.64 22.21
CA CYS A 378 -7.06 3.74 22.30
C CYS A 378 -7.74 3.37 20.98
N HIS A 379 -7.14 3.76 19.86
CA HIS A 379 -7.66 3.56 18.51
C HIS A 379 -6.94 2.40 17.84
N GLY A 380 -7.35 1.15 18.10
CA GLY A 380 -6.68 -0.03 17.55
C GLY A 380 -6.42 0.07 16.04
N ASP A 381 -5.33 -0.56 15.59
CA ASP A 381 -4.79 -0.33 14.25
C ASP A 381 -4.06 -1.57 13.72
N ASN A 382 -4.53 -2.08 12.60
CA ASN A 382 -3.99 -3.30 12.00
C ASN A 382 -2.63 -3.06 11.30
N ILE A 383 -2.30 -1.82 10.91
CA ILE A 383 -1.04 -1.53 10.20
C ILE A 383 0.19 -1.88 11.06
N SER A 384 0.09 -1.64 12.38
CA SER A 384 1.13 -1.95 13.36
C SER A 384 0.93 -3.33 14.01
N GLY A 385 -0.08 -4.10 13.59
CA GLY A 385 -0.47 -5.36 14.21
C GLY A 385 -1.12 -5.22 15.60
N ASN A 386 -1.59 -4.01 15.95
CA ASN A 386 -2.24 -3.74 17.23
C ASN A 386 -3.74 -4.11 17.17
N LEU A 387 -4.01 -5.40 17.35
CA LEU A 387 -5.37 -5.94 17.34
C LEU A 387 -6.12 -5.73 18.66
N GLN A 388 -5.49 -5.17 19.70
CA GLN A 388 -6.13 -4.96 21.01
C GLN A 388 -6.40 -3.47 21.25
N SER A 389 -7.65 -3.15 21.59
CA SER A 389 -8.05 -1.80 22.01
C SER A 389 -9.01 -1.89 23.21
N PRO A 390 -8.69 -1.26 24.35
CA PRO A 390 -7.44 -0.53 24.64
C PRO A 390 -6.22 -1.46 24.65
N ARG A 391 -5.04 -0.93 24.30
CA ARG A 391 -3.80 -1.72 24.31
C ARG A 391 -3.41 -2.06 25.76
N PRO A 392 -3.22 -3.35 26.12
CA PRO A 392 -2.94 -3.74 27.51
C PRO A 392 -1.61 -3.23 28.08
N THR A 393 -0.65 -2.89 27.21
CA THR A 393 0.69 -2.42 27.58
C THR A 393 0.81 -0.90 27.58
N ALA A 394 -0.29 -0.17 27.48
CA ALA A 394 -0.27 1.29 27.46
C ALA A 394 0.03 1.89 28.83
N THR A 395 0.78 3.00 28.87
CA THR A 395 1.27 3.67 30.09
C THR A 395 1.09 5.20 30.02
N GLY A 396 1.13 5.86 31.17
CA GLY A 396 1.12 7.33 31.31
C GLY A 396 -0.25 8.01 31.28
N TYR A 397 -1.26 7.40 30.64
CA TYR A 397 -2.62 7.94 30.59
C TYR A 397 -3.70 6.87 30.66
N LYS A 398 -4.91 7.29 31.04
CA LYS A 398 -6.08 6.41 31.00
C LYS A 398 -6.47 6.15 29.55
N THR A 399 -6.43 4.88 29.15
CA THR A 399 -6.89 4.46 27.83
C THR A 399 -8.39 4.16 27.82
N VAL A 400 -8.99 4.28 26.63
CA VAL A 400 -10.40 3.99 26.37
C VAL A 400 -10.53 3.18 25.09
N ARG A 401 -11.58 2.37 24.99
CA ARG A 401 -11.90 1.70 23.73
C ARG A 401 -12.53 2.75 22.80
N ALA A 402 -11.83 3.11 21.75
CA ALA A 402 -12.32 4.05 20.75
C ALA A 402 -12.56 3.36 19.40
N LYS A 403 -13.10 4.13 18.44
CA LYS A 403 -13.19 3.70 17.04
C LYS A 403 -11.80 3.36 16.50
N PRO A 404 -11.66 2.41 15.56
CA PRO A 404 -10.39 2.15 14.88
C PRO A 404 -9.76 3.44 14.36
N LEU A 405 -8.42 3.50 14.32
CA LEU A 405 -7.71 4.75 13.95
C LEU A 405 -8.13 5.29 12.58
N THR A 406 -8.27 4.39 11.60
CA THR A 406 -8.77 4.71 10.25
C THR A 406 -10.16 5.36 10.29
N GLU A 407 -11.09 4.83 11.07
CA GLU A 407 -12.45 5.41 11.16
C GLU A 407 -12.44 6.76 11.90
N ALA A 408 -11.69 6.85 13.01
CA ALA A 408 -11.66 8.03 13.85
C ALA A 408 -11.12 9.26 13.09
N ILE A 409 -9.99 9.10 12.40
CA ILE A 409 -9.36 10.19 11.64
C ILE A 409 -10.23 10.56 10.44
N HIS A 410 -10.54 9.61 9.56
CA HIS A 410 -11.24 9.95 8.32
C HIS A 410 -12.66 10.44 8.58
N GLY A 411 -13.41 9.77 9.46
CA GLY A 411 -14.79 10.14 9.79
C GLY A 411 -14.91 11.55 10.35
N PHE A 412 -14.01 11.95 11.26
CA PHE A 412 -14.02 13.30 11.83
C PHE A 412 -13.66 14.37 10.80
N HIS A 413 -12.56 14.18 10.07
CA HIS A 413 -12.08 15.20 9.12
C HIS A 413 -13.03 15.37 7.93
N LEU A 414 -13.61 14.30 7.41
CA LEU A 414 -14.60 14.40 6.33
C LEU A 414 -15.90 15.05 6.79
N ALA A 415 -16.28 14.93 8.06
CA ALA A 415 -17.43 15.61 8.62
C ALA A 415 -17.18 17.12 8.84
N MET A 416 -16.00 17.49 9.33
CA MET A 416 -15.68 18.86 9.73
C MET A 416 -15.08 19.71 8.62
N VAL A 417 -14.25 19.11 7.76
CA VAL A 417 -13.45 19.79 6.73
C VAL A 417 -13.39 18.92 5.44
N PRO A 418 -14.52 18.68 4.76
CA PRO A 418 -14.58 17.78 3.58
C PRO A 418 -13.81 18.28 2.35
N MET A 419 -13.50 19.58 2.26
CA MET A 419 -12.75 20.22 1.17
C MET A 419 -13.15 19.75 -0.25
N PRO A 420 -14.42 19.89 -0.67
CA PRO A 420 -14.84 19.46 -2.00
C PRO A 420 -14.10 20.22 -3.11
N ASP A 421 -13.74 19.53 -4.18
CA ASP A 421 -13.41 20.13 -5.48
C ASP A 421 -14.69 20.52 -6.26
N ALA A 422 -14.55 21.02 -7.49
CA ALA A 422 -15.72 21.40 -8.30
C ALA A 422 -16.67 20.24 -8.64
N ALA A 423 -16.21 18.99 -8.58
CA ALA A 423 -17.01 17.80 -8.77
C ALA A 423 -17.53 17.21 -7.44
N GLY A 424 -17.21 17.83 -6.30
CA GLY A 424 -17.52 17.33 -4.97
C GLY A 424 -16.58 16.22 -4.46
N ARG A 425 -15.44 15.97 -5.10
CA ARG A 425 -14.42 15.03 -4.59
C ARG A 425 -13.69 15.68 -3.42
N SER A 426 -13.43 14.91 -2.37
CA SER A 426 -12.73 15.44 -1.21
C SER A 426 -11.24 15.63 -1.50
N GLN A 427 -10.77 16.88 -1.45
CA GLN A 427 -9.34 17.19 -1.52
C GLN A 427 -8.63 16.90 -0.17
N SER A 428 -9.39 16.69 0.92
CA SER A 428 -8.85 16.55 2.27
C SER A 428 -7.98 15.31 2.44
N CYS A 429 -8.14 14.29 1.58
CA CYS A 429 -7.26 13.13 1.54
C CYS A 429 -5.80 13.57 1.40
N GLN A 430 -5.49 14.46 0.45
CA GLN A 430 -4.14 15.01 0.27
C GLN A 430 -3.79 16.13 1.25
N ALA A 431 -4.71 16.57 2.11
CA ALA A 431 -4.37 17.48 3.20
C ALA A 431 -3.64 16.74 4.33
N CYS A 432 -3.97 15.46 4.55
CA CYS A 432 -3.30 14.61 5.53
C CYS A 432 -2.30 13.66 4.88
N HIS A 433 -2.59 13.09 3.71
CA HIS A 433 -1.63 12.28 2.99
C HIS A 433 -0.62 13.16 2.27
N PRO A 434 0.67 12.80 2.27
CA PRO A 434 1.70 13.80 2.11
C PRO A 434 1.85 14.30 0.68
N THR A 435 2.31 15.55 0.56
CA THR A 435 2.28 16.32 -0.71
C THR A 435 3.63 16.84 -1.15
N HIS A 436 4.73 16.53 -0.44
CA HIS A 436 6.04 17.05 -0.81
C HIS A 436 6.53 16.44 -2.13
N PHE A 437 7.36 17.21 -2.83
CA PHE A 437 7.97 16.88 -4.11
C PHE A 437 9.42 16.46 -3.87
N GLN A 438 9.95 15.63 -4.78
CA GLN A 438 11.37 15.29 -4.75
C GLN A 438 12.28 16.49 -4.98
N ASP A 439 11.85 17.46 -5.81
CA ASP A 439 12.50 18.76 -5.95
C ASP A 439 12.07 19.69 -4.80
N PRO A 440 12.98 20.05 -3.88
CA PRO A 440 12.61 20.86 -2.74
C PRO A 440 12.28 22.32 -3.07
N SER A 441 12.61 22.80 -4.27
CA SER A 441 12.13 24.12 -4.73
C SER A 441 10.62 24.15 -4.96
N MET A 442 9.98 22.97 -5.05
CA MET A 442 8.53 22.81 -5.15
C MET A 442 7.86 22.61 -3.78
N ASN A 443 8.62 22.64 -2.67
CA ASN A 443 8.09 22.45 -1.32
C ASN A 443 7.85 23.79 -0.61
N ASP A 444 7.09 24.67 -1.27
CA ASP A 444 6.66 25.96 -0.72
C ASP A 444 5.23 26.31 -1.16
N ASP A 445 4.78 27.52 -0.82
CA ASP A 445 3.43 27.99 -1.13
C ASP A 445 3.25 28.44 -2.59
N MET A 446 4.33 28.62 -3.35
CA MET A 446 4.30 28.98 -4.76
C MET A 446 3.98 27.76 -5.65
N ASN A 447 4.13 26.54 -5.14
CA ASN A 447 3.82 25.32 -5.88
C ASN A 447 2.37 25.36 -6.43
N PRO A 448 2.17 25.39 -7.76
CA PRO A 448 0.83 25.48 -8.36
C PRO A 448 0.02 24.20 -8.24
N PHE A 449 0.65 23.08 -7.88
CA PHE A 449 0.06 21.75 -7.86
C PHE A 449 -0.45 21.33 -6.48
N ARG A 450 -0.12 22.08 -5.42
CA ARG A 450 -0.56 21.80 -4.06
C ARG A 450 -2.07 21.99 -3.93
N VAL A 451 -2.75 21.05 -3.26
CA VAL A 451 -4.22 21.04 -3.11
C VAL A 451 -4.77 21.93 -2.00
N PHE A 452 -3.92 22.39 -1.08
CA PHE A 452 -4.28 23.34 -0.01
C PHE A 452 -3.16 24.37 0.20
N ASP A 453 -3.48 25.52 0.78
CA ASP A 453 -2.47 26.49 1.20
C ASP A 453 -1.87 26.14 2.57
N ARG A 454 -0.93 26.94 3.09
CA ARG A 454 -0.29 26.68 4.38
C ARG A 454 -1.21 26.74 5.61
N TYR A 455 -2.47 27.13 5.47
CA TYR A 455 -3.45 27.22 6.54
C TYR A 455 -4.65 26.28 6.31
N GLY A 456 -4.53 25.33 5.37
CA GLY A 456 -5.53 24.31 5.13
C GLY A 456 -6.70 24.76 4.27
N LYS A 457 -6.60 25.89 3.56
CA LYS A 457 -7.63 26.33 2.61
C LYS A 457 -7.49 25.57 1.29
N ALA A 458 -8.59 24.99 0.81
CA ALA A 458 -8.63 24.24 -0.44
C ALA A 458 -8.31 25.12 -1.67
N ARG A 459 -7.55 24.56 -2.64
CA ARG A 459 -7.11 25.27 -3.86
C ARG A 459 -7.81 24.82 -5.14
N PHE A 460 -8.52 23.68 -5.14
CA PHE A 460 -9.28 23.18 -6.29
C PHE A 460 -10.80 23.22 -6.05
N SER A 461 -11.29 24.09 -5.18
CA SER A 461 -12.74 24.21 -4.92
C SER A 461 -13.57 24.54 -6.16
N ASP A 462 -12.96 25.15 -7.17
CA ASP A 462 -13.54 25.54 -8.46
C ASP A 462 -12.95 24.76 -9.66
N LYS A 463 -12.15 23.71 -9.39
CA LYS A 463 -11.43 22.91 -10.40
C LYS A 463 -11.52 21.41 -10.09
N ASP A 464 -11.03 20.59 -11.01
CA ASP A 464 -10.91 19.14 -10.81
C ASP A 464 -9.62 18.83 -10.04
N VAL A 465 -9.73 18.23 -8.85
CA VAL A 465 -8.56 17.88 -8.03
C VAL A 465 -7.64 16.87 -8.72
N ARG A 466 -8.13 16.07 -9.68
CA ARG A 466 -7.29 15.11 -10.43
C ARG A 466 -6.29 15.81 -11.35
N GLN A 467 -6.46 17.11 -11.58
CA GLN A 467 -5.49 17.94 -12.27
C GLN A 467 -4.41 18.48 -11.32
N SER A 468 -4.55 18.30 -10.00
CA SER A 468 -3.48 18.60 -9.05
C SER A 468 -2.27 17.74 -9.40
N GLY A 469 -1.10 18.33 -9.44
CA GLY A 469 0.13 17.65 -9.85
C GLY A 469 0.96 17.16 -8.67
N GLY A 470 0.38 16.87 -7.51
CA GLY A 470 1.13 16.85 -6.25
C GLY A 470 0.95 15.62 -5.36
N GLY A 471 2.07 15.25 -4.73
CA GLY A 471 2.16 14.36 -3.58
C GLY A 471 2.50 12.89 -3.86
N CYS A 472 2.60 12.11 -2.78
CA CYS A 472 3.05 10.72 -2.86
C CYS A 472 2.09 9.77 -3.59
N TYR A 473 0.89 10.22 -3.97
CA TYR A 473 -0.19 9.35 -4.44
C TYR A 473 -0.87 9.80 -5.74
N VAL A 474 -1.15 11.09 -5.93
CA VAL A 474 -1.92 11.56 -7.08
C VAL A 474 -1.01 11.89 -8.26
N ARG A 475 -1.34 11.32 -9.43
CA ARG A 475 -0.58 11.39 -10.69
C ARG A 475 0.82 10.78 -10.63
N ARG A 476 1.02 9.91 -9.64
CA ARG A 476 2.24 9.11 -9.47
C ARG A 476 2.07 7.72 -10.12
N ASP A 477 0.90 7.11 -9.95
CA ASP A 477 0.59 5.75 -10.39
C ASP A 477 -0.31 5.72 -11.65
N ALA A 478 -0.42 4.55 -12.28
CA ALA A 478 -1.21 4.30 -13.50
C ALA A 478 -2.67 4.74 -13.44
N HIS A 479 -3.31 4.61 -12.29
CA HIS A 479 -4.73 4.84 -12.18
C HIS A 479 -5.04 6.31 -12.00
N SER A 480 -4.16 7.07 -11.36
CA SER A 480 -4.31 8.51 -11.14
C SER A 480 -3.58 9.37 -12.18
N ASN A 481 -2.79 8.77 -13.07
CA ASN A 481 -2.02 9.49 -14.09
C ASN A 481 -2.77 9.60 -15.44
N PRO A 482 -3.04 10.82 -15.94
CA PRO A 482 -3.66 11.03 -17.26
C PRO A 482 -2.76 10.62 -18.45
N GLU A 483 -1.45 10.43 -18.26
CA GLU A 483 -0.51 9.96 -19.29
C GLU A 483 -0.43 8.43 -19.40
N ALA A 484 -1.19 7.68 -18.60
CA ALA A 484 -1.29 6.24 -18.74
C ALA A 484 -2.07 5.89 -20.03
N GLU A 485 -1.49 5.01 -20.85
CA GLU A 485 -2.04 4.61 -22.15
C GLU A 485 -2.51 3.14 -22.14
N PRO A 486 -3.55 2.78 -22.93
CA PRO A 486 -4.00 1.41 -23.14
C PRO A 486 -2.86 0.43 -23.51
N PRO A 487 -3.02 -0.87 -23.21
CA PRO A 487 -4.26 -1.53 -22.78
C PRO A 487 -4.48 -1.58 -21.26
N PHE A 488 -5.73 -1.40 -20.84
CA PHE A 488 -6.13 -1.47 -19.42
C PHE A 488 -6.78 -2.79 -18.98
N PHE A 489 -7.04 -3.76 -19.86
CA PHE A 489 -7.64 -5.08 -19.53
C PHE A 489 -8.84 -5.00 -18.53
N LEU A 490 -9.85 -4.20 -18.86
CA LEU A 490 -10.92 -3.83 -17.93
C LEU A 490 -12.11 -4.80 -17.95
N ASN A 491 -12.65 -5.12 -16.77
CA ASN A 491 -13.94 -5.77 -16.62
C ASN A 491 -15.08 -4.75 -16.84
N GLU A 492 -16.34 -5.15 -16.68
CA GLU A 492 -17.46 -4.23 -16.94
C GLU A 492 -17.50 -3.05 -15.95
N TYR A 493 -17.12 -3.24 -14.69
CA TYR A 493 -16.98 -2.15 -13.71
C TYR A 493 -15.80 -1.22 -14.03
N GLY A 494 -14.65 -1.76 -14.41
CA GLY A 494 -13.52 -0.95 -14.88
C GLY A 494 -13.87 -0.11 -16.11
N LYS A 495 -14.59 -0.69 -17.08
CA LYS A 495 -15.10 0.04 -18.25
C LYS A 495 -16.07 1.14 -17.86
N TYR A 496 -16.92 0.88 -16.86
CA TYR A 496 -17.81 1.89 -16.29
C TYR A 496 -17.01 3.05 -15.69
N LEU A 497 -16.01 2.79 -14.85
CA LEU A 497 -15.17 3.85 -14.26
C LEU A 497 -14.39 4.63 -15.32
N LEU A 498 -13.83 3.96 -16.33
CA LEU A 498 -13.15 4.63 -17.44
C LEU A 498 -14.09 5.62 -18.14
N LYS A 499 -15.32 5.20 -18.45
CA LYS A 499 -16.31 6.01 -19.18
C LYS A 499 -16.94 7.10 -18.31
N GLU A 500 -17.29 6.79 -17.08
CA GLU A 500 -18.11 7.63 -16.20
C GLU A 500 -17.30 8.49 -15.23
N VAL A 501 -16.02 8.17 -15.04
CA VAL A 501 -15.12 8.91 -14.15
C VAL A 501 -13.91 9.45 -14.91
N SER A 502 -13.08 8.57 -15.47
CA SER A 502 -11.78 8.96 -16.04
C SER A 502 -11.92 9.81 -17.30
N LEU A 503 -12.94 9.58 -18.13
CA LEU A 503 -13.23 10.34 -19.37
C LEU A 503 -14.29 11.43 -19.18
N LYS A 504 -14.49 11.90 -17.94
CA LYS A 504 -15.37 13.03 -17.62
C LYS A 504 -14.66 14.13 -16.83
N ASP A 505 -14.99 15.37 -17.17
CA ASP A 505 -14.57 16.54 -16.40
C ASP A 505 -15.39 16.73 -15.12
N GLU A 506 -15.10 17.79 -14.37
CA GLU A 506 -15.77 18.13 -13.11
C GLU A 506 -17.27 18.44 -13.27
N ARG A 507 -17.73 18.71 -14.50
CA ARG A 507 -19.13 18.99 -14.85
C ARG A 507 -19.85 17.77 -15.43
N GLY A 508 -19.16 16.62 -15.49
CA GLY A 508 -19.70 15.38 -16.04
C GLY A 508 -19.75 15.35 -17.57
N LYS A 509 -19.07 16.27 -18.25
CA LYS A 509 -18.97 16.29 -19.71
C LYS A 509 -17.84 15.37 -20.17
N LYS A 510 -18.09 14.67 -21.28
CA LYS A 510 -17.08 13.80 -21.91
C LYS A 510 -15.89 14.64 -22.39
N ILE A 511 -14.70 14.13 -22.14
CA ILE A 511 -13.41 14.70 -22.57
C ILE A 511 -12.62 13.70 -23.39
N SER A 512 -11.66 14.19 -24.17
CA SER A 512 -10.77 13.37 -25.02
C SER A 512 -9.55 12.86 -24.26
N GLU A 513 -9.03 13.66 -23.34
CA GLU A 513 -7.90 13.29 -22.49
C GLU A 513 -8.42 12.72 -21.17
N MET A 514 -7.86 11.59 -20.76
CA MET A 514 -8.20 10.96 -19.50
C MET A 514 -7.78 11.86 -18.31
N ARG A 515 -8.57 11.88 -17.24
CA ARG A 515 -8.23 12.52 -15.95
C ARG A 515 -7.71 11.53 -14.90
N GLY A 516 -7.88 10.24 -15.15
CA GLY A 516 -7.61 9.17 -14.19
C GLY A 516 -8.68 9.07 -13.10
N LEU A 517 -8.40 8.20 -12.16
CA LEU A 517 -9.16 7.91 -10.96
C LEU A 517 -8.63 8.72 -9.78
N TYR A 518 -9.47 8.90 -8.76
CA TYR A 518 -9.11 9.48 -7.48
C TYR A 518 -9.20 8.44 -6.37
N CYS A 519 -8.66 8.73 -5.17
CA CYS A 519 -8.60 7.81 -4.04
C CYS A 519 -9.95 7.13 -3.74
N THR A 520 -11.04 7.90 -3.83
CA THR A 520 -12.40 7.45 -3.53
C THR A 520 -13.00 6.53 -4.60
N ASN A 521 -12.38 6.43 -5.78
CA ASN A 521 -12.79 5.46 -6.81
C ASN A 521 -12.22 4.06 -6.53
N CYS A 522 -11.19 3.94 -5.69
CA CYS A 522 -10.64 2.67 -5.20
C CYS A 522 -11.20 2.35 -3.80
N HIS A 523 -11.13 3.31 -2.87
CA HIS A 523 -11.63 3.15 -1.51
C HIS A 523 -13.11 3.53 -1.43
N ASN A 524 -13.99 2.57 -1.76
CA ASN A 524 -15.44 2.76 -1.72
C ASN A 524 -16.21 1.49 -1.33
N ARG A 525 -17.51 1.67 -1.16
CA ARG A 525 -18.43 0.60 -0.76
C ARG A 525 -18.68 -0.42 -1.87
N VAL A 526 -18.38 -0.11 -3.14
CA VAL A 526 -18.45 -1.09 -4.24
C VAL A 526 -17.38 -2.16 -4.04
N ALA A 527 -16.12 -1.76 -3.84
CA ALA A 527 -15.01 -2.68 -3.55
C ALA A 527 -15.30 -3.57 -2.33
N GLN A 528 -15.75 -2.98 -1.21
CA GLN A 528 -16.16 -3.74 -0.02
C GLN A 528 -17.28 -4.74 -0.31
N THR A 529 -18.26 -4.37 -1.14
CA THR A 529 -19.39 -5.25 -1.47
C THR A 529 -18.94 -6.40 -2.35
N PHE A 530 -18.06 -6.15 -3.32
CA PHE A 530 -17.45 -7.19 -4.12
C PHE A 530 -16.72 -8.20 -3.22
N TYR A 531 -15.83 -7.73 -2.35
CA TYR A 531 -15.12 -8.61 -1.42
C TYR A 531 -16.07 -9.42 -0.53
N ARG A 532 -17.08 -8.79 0.09
CA ARG A 532 -18.05 -9.49 0.95
C ARG A 532 -18.83 -10.57 0.21
N THR A 533 -19.12 -10.36 -1.08
CA THR A 533 -19.90 -11.30 -1.91
C THR A 533 -19.07 -12.47 -2.43
N ASP A 534 -17.75 -12.31 -2.54
CA ASP A 534 -16.86 -13.31 -3.13
C ASP A 534 -16.89 -14.65 -2.35
N ASP A 535 -17.07 -15.77 -3.03
CA ASP A 535 -16.80 -17.12 -2.52
C ASP A 535 -16.20 -17.89 -3.69
N LEU A 536 -14.90 -17.67 -3.88
CA LEU A 536 -14.17 -18.03 -5.08
C LEU A 536 -13.67 -19.47 -4.97
N LEU A 537 -13.83 -20.21 -6.06
CA LEU A 537 -13.23 -21.51 -6.29
C LEU A 537 -11.91 -21.39 -7.06
N SER A 538 -11.80 -20.35 -7.90
CA SER A 538 -10.60 -20.06 -8.69
C SER A 538 -10.55 -18.56 -8.99
N VAL A 539 -9.43 -17.91 -8.62
CA VAL A 539 -9.22 -16.48 -8.90
C VAL A 539 -8.84 -16.23 -10.35
N GLN A 540 -8.11 -17.16 -10.99
CA GLN A 540 -7.58 -16.98 -12.35
C GLN A 540 -8.67 -16.89 -13.41
N ARG A 541 -9.85 -17.42 -13.09
CA ARG A 541 -11.05 -17.37 -13.93
C ARG A 541 -12.21 -16.65 -13.24
N LEU A 542 -12.01 -16.17 -12.01
CA LEU A 542 -13.06 -15.63 -11.13
C LEU A 542 -14.27 -16.57 -11.06
N GLU A 543 -14.03 -17.87 -10.89
CA GLU A 543 -15.06 -18.89 -10.74
C GLU A 543 -15.52 -18.99 -9.29
N GLY A 544 -16.79 -19.34 -9.09
CA GLY A 544 -17.47 -19.32 -7.80
C GLY A 544 -18.51 -18.20 -7.74
N ARG A 545 -18.80 -17.72 -6.54
CA ARG A 545 -19.71 -16.58 -6.35
C ARG A 545 -18.90 -15.30 -6.40
N THR A 546 -19.22 -14.40 -7.33
CA THR A 546 -18.60 -13.08 -7.41
C THR A 546 -19.44 -12.14 -8.28
N LEU A 547 -19.31 -10.84 -8.02
CA LEU A 547 -19.88 -9.75 -8.84
C LEU A 547 -18.88 -9.23 -9.90
N ARG A 548 -17.60 -9.54 -9.74
CA ARG A 548 -16.47 -8.96 -10.51
C ARG A 548 -16.45 -9.35 -11.99
N ASN A 549 -17.14 -10.44 -12.33
CA ASN A 549 -17.28 -10.94 -13.69
C ASN A 549 -18.69 -10.72 -14.28
N ARG A 550 -19.55 -9.95 -13.60
CA ARG A 550 -20.94 -9.70 -13.98
C ARG A 550 -21.08 -8.43 -14.82
N SER A 551 -22.21 -8.31 -15.50
CA SER A 551 -22.57 -7.07 -16.19
C SER A 551 -22.85 -5.94 -15.20
N ILE A 552 -22.73 -4.68 -15.65
CA ILE A 552 -23.10 -3.53 -14.82
C ILE A 552 -24.55 -3.62 -14.33
N GLY A 553 -25.49 -4.06 -15.17
CA GLY A 553 -26.90 -4.20 -14.77
C GLY A 553 -27.10 -5.18 -13.62
N GLU A 554 -26.40 -6.32 -13.63
CA GLU A 554 -26.42 -7.29 -12.51
C GLU A 554 -25.79 -6.71 -11.25
N ILE A 555 -24.67 -5.98 -11.37
CA ILE A 555 -24.02 -5.31 -10.24
C ILE A 555 -24.97 -4.29 -9.61
N VAL A 556 -25.59 -3.43 -10.41
CA VAL A 556 -26.58 -2.43 -9.97
C VAL A 556 -27.78 -3.11 -9.31
N ALA A 557 -28.29 -4.21 -9.89
CA ALA A 557 -29.41 -4.95 -9.32
C ALA A 557 -29.10 -5.48 -7.92
N VAL A 558 -27.91 -6.06 -7.72
CA VAL A 558 -27.50 -6.61 -6.41
C VAL A 558 -27.22 -5.49 -5.40
N MET A 559 -26.57 -4.42 -5.83
CA MET A 559 -26.10 -3.36 -4.92
C MET A 559 -27.18 -2.37 -4.51
N THR A 560 -28.08 -2.01 -5.43
CA THR A 560 -29.03 -0.90 -5.24
C THR A 560 -30.45 -1.27 -5.65
N GLY A 561 -30.74 -2.55 -5.92
CA GLY A 561 -32.07 -3.00 -6.36
C GLY A 561 -32.47 -2.47 -7.74
N GLY A 562 -31.49 -2.07 -8.57
CA GLY A 562 -31.73 -1.52 -9.91
C GLY A 562 -31.63 0.01 -10.00
N ASP A 563 -31.38 0.72 -8.88
CA ASP A 563 -31.21 2.18 -8.90
C ASP A 563 -29.82 2.57 -9.43
N GLU A 564 -29.75 2.95 -10.70
CA GLU A 564 -28.52 3.41 -11.36
C GLU A 564 -27.96 4.70 -10.77
N LYS A 565 -28.83 5.62 -10.33
CA LYS A 565 -28.40 6.90 -9.75
C LYS A 565 -27.69 6.63 -8.42
N ARG A 566 -28.28 5.78 -7.59
CA ARG A 566 -27.67 5.36 -6.34
C ARG A 566 -26.37 4.60 -6.56
N PHE A 567 -26.29 3.74 -7.57
CA PHE A 567 -25.05 3.03 -7.89
C PHE A 567 -23.93 4.00 -8.29
N LYS A 568 -24.25 5.02 -9.10
CA LYS A 568 -23.29 6.06 -9.49
C LYS A 568 -22.71 6.79 -8.27
N GLU A 569 -23.52 7.08 -7.26
CA GLU A 569 -23.05 7.69 -6.00
C GLU A 569 -22.10 6.76 -5.22
N LEU A 570 -22.26 5.44 -5.32
CA LEU A 570 -21.36 4.47 -4.69
C LEU A 570 -20.04 4.29 -5.47
N ALA A 571 -20.09 4.35 -6.80
CA ALA A 571 -18.95 4.12 -7.69
C ALA A 571 -18.06 5.35 -7.89
N ASP A 572 -18.63 6.56 -7.85
CA ASP A 572 -17.89 7.83 -7.87
C ASP A 572 -18.27 8.71 -6.67
N PRO A 573 -17.98 8.27 -5.43
CA PRO A 573 -18.50 8.89 -4.23
C PRO A 573 -17.92 10.30 -4.02
N LYS A 574 -18.83 11.21 -3.65
CA LYS A 574 -18.60 12.64 -3.39
C LYS A 574 -18.93 13.00 -1.95
N THR A 575 -18.50 14.18 -1.52
CA THR A 575 -18.83 14.74 -0.20
C THR A 575 -20.20 15.44 -0.16
N GLY A 576 -20.75 15.80 -1.32
CA GLY A 576 -22.13 16.29 -1.45
C GLY A 576 -23.17 15.16 -1.55
N GLY A 577 -24.45 15.51 -1.50
CA GLY A 577 -25.55 14.54 -1.55
C GLY A 577 -25.58 13.64 -0.31
N GLU A 578 -25.66 12.32 -0.52
CA GLU A 578 -25.63 11.31 0.56
C GLU A 578 -24.27 11.19 1.26
N ASN A 579 -23.24 11.89 0.78
CA ASN A 579 -21.87 11.88 1.33
C ASN A 579 -21.32 10.46 1.53
N GLU A 580 -21.30 9.67 0.45
CA GLU A 580 -20.82 8.29 0.48
C GLU A 580 -19.35 8.18 0.88
N VAL A 581 -18.56 9.25 0.70
CA VAL A 581 -17.17 9.31 1.17
C VAL A 581 -17.12 9.26 2.69
N LEU A 582 -17.95 10.03 3.40
CA LEU A 582 -18.03 9.98 4.86
C LEU A 582 -18.57 8.63 5.33
N LYS A 583 -19.66 8.15 4.71
CA LYS A 583 -20.32 6.88 5.10
C LYS A 583 -19.44 5.66 4.90
N PHE A 584 -18.52 5.67 3.93
CA PHE A 584 -17.53 4.61 3.76
C PHE A 584 -16.75 4.36 5.05
N TYR A 585 -16.41 5.42 5.79
CA TYR A 585 -15.71 5.30 7.07
C TYR A 585 -16.67 5.15 8.25
N THR A 586 -17.71 5.98 8.35
CA THR A 586 -18.57 6.06 9.56
C THR A 586 -19.66 5.00 9.64
N GLU A 587 -20.03 4.37 8.53
CA GLU A 587 -21.02 3.29 8.45
C GLU A 587 -20.38 1.95 8.04
N HIS A 588 -19.06 1.82 8.27
CA HIS A 588 -18.32 0.63 7.89
C HIS A 588 -18.86 -0.62 8.59
N LYS A 589 -18.92 -1.72 7.85
CA LYS A 589 -19.34 -3.04 8.36
C LYS A 589 -18.23 -4.04 8.11
N ALA A 590 -17.59 -4.50 9.19
CA ALA A 590 -16.52 -5.45 9.08
C ALA A 590 -16.95 -6.74 8.36
N ALA A 591 -16.09 -7.28 7.50
CA ALA A 591 -16.32 -8.60 6.90
C ALA A 591 -16.36 -9.69 7.99
N THR A 592 -17.11 -10.76 7.72
CA THR A 592 -17.08 -11.96 8.58
C THR A 592 -15.72 -12.62 8.48
N LEU A 593 -15.01 -12.77 9.60
CA LEU A 593 -13.70 -13.41 9.65
C LEU A 593 -13.80 -14.94 9.74
N VAL A 594 -14.63 -15.41 10.67
CA VAL A 594 -14.84 -16.83 10.98
C VAL A 594 -16.28 -17.04 11.45
N LYS A 595 -16.71 -18.29 11.55
CA LYS A 595 -17.96 -18.67 12.23
C LYS A 595 -17.68 -19.47 13.49
N ASN A 596 -18.40 -19.18 14.57
CA ASN A 596 -18.40 -20.02 15.77
C ASN A 596 -19.58 -20.98 15.73
N VAL A 597 -19.33 -22.28 15.63
CA VAL A 597 -20.38 -23.32 15.58
C VAL A 597 -20.77 -23.84 16.96
N SER A 598 -19.97 -23.56 17.99
CA SER A 598 -20.30 -23.97 19.36
C SER A 598 -21.33 -23.04 20.01
N ALA A 599 -22.29 -23.63 20.72
CA ALA A 599 -23.21 -22.91 21.61
C ALA A 599 -22.55 -22.48 22.93
N GLN A 600 -21.51 -23.20 23.39
CA GLN A 600 -20.73 -22.87 24.57
C GLN A 600 -19.23 -22.88 24.25
N GLY A 601 -18.55 -21.73 24.39
CA GLY A 601 -17.13 -21.60 24.09
C GLY A 601 -16.85 -21.28 22.62
N LEU A 602 -15.68 -21.69 22.12
CA LEU A 602 -15.19 -21.38 20.77
C LEU A 602 -14.91 -22.65 19.98
N GLU A 603 -15.68 -22.89 18.92
CA GLU A 603 -15.34 -23.80 17.84
C GLU A 603 -15.38 -23.01 16.52
N LEU A 604 -14.21 -22.52 16.11
CA LEU A 604 -14.08 -21.61 14.98
C LEU A 604 -13.95 -22.38 13.65
N LYS A 605 -14.76 -21.99 12.66
CA LYS A 605 -14.74 -22.48 11.28
C LYS A 605 -14.49 -21.32 10.32
N PRO A 606 -14.07 -21.59 9.06
CA PRO A 606 -13.95 -20.57 8.02
C PRO A 606 -15.22 -19.72 7.86
N TRP A 607 -15.07 -18.48 7.39
CA TRP A 607 -16.16 -17.50 7.25
C TRP A 607 -17.37 -18.00 6.45
N ASN A 608 -17.16 -18.89 5.47
CA ASN A 608 -18.18 -19.42 4.57
C ASN A 608 -18.78 -20.76 5.04
N HIS A 609 -18.46 -21.24 6.24
CA HIS A 609 -19.09 -22.44 6.79
C HIS A 609 -20.64 -22.29 6.81
N PRO A 610 -21.44 -23.33 6.50
CA PRO A 610 -22.90 -23.16 6.38
C PRO A 610 -23.56 -22.77 7.72
N GLU A 611 -23.06 -23.33 8.81
CA GLU A 611 -23.61 -23.15 10.16
C GLU A 611 -22.70 -22.29 11.05
N GLY A 612 -23.24 -21.86 12.19
CA GLY A 612 -22.53 -21.09 13.20
C GLY A 612 -22.79 -19.59 13.14
N LYS A 613 -22.51 -18.92 14.26
CA LYS A 613 -22.63 -17.46 14.40
C LYS A 613 -21.46 -16.78 13.69
N ALA A 614 -21.75 -15.84 12.80
CA ALA A 614 -20.73 -15.02 12.15
C ALA A 614 -19.97 -14.16 13.17
N ILE A 615 -18.64 -14.22 13.11
CA ILE A 615 -17.73 -13.41 13.91
C ILE A 615 -16.98 -12.46 12.96
N PRO A 616 -17.38 -11.18 12.90
CA PRO A 616 -16.70 -10.16 12.09
C PRO A 616 -15.34 -9.74 12.67
N TYR A 617 -14.53 -9.07 11.85
CA TYR A 617 -13.22 -8.55 12.28
C TYR A 617 -13.31 -7.56 13.45
N ASP A 618 -14.31 -6.69 13.51
CA ASP A 618 -14.50 -5.72 14.61
C ASP A 618 -14.75 -6.37 15.99
N ALA A 619 -15.17 -7.64 16.00
CA ALA A 619 -15.35 -8.43 17.21
C ALA A 619 -14.02 -8.96 17.77
N VAL A 620 -12.97 -9.02 16.95
CA VAL A 620 -11.70 -9.66 17.31
C VAL A 620 -10.48 -8.73 17.16
N SER A 621 -10.57 -7.67 16.35
CA SER A 621 -9.52 -6.69 16.14
C SER A 621 -9.99 -5.28 16.53
N GLY A 622 -9.17 -4.59 17.30
CA GLY A 622 -9.32 -3.17 17.60
C GLY A 622 -9.21 -2.29 16.34
N GLY A 623 -8.53 -2.76 15.30
CA GLY A 623 -8.43 -2.10 13.99
C GLY A 623 -9.55 -2.45 13.03
N SER A 624 -10.52 -3.29 13.42
CA SER A 624 -11.50 -3.90 12.51
C SER A 624 -10.77 -4.66 11.37
N ASP A 625 -11.19 -4.52 10.13
CA ASP A 625 -10.56 -5.09 8.92
C ASP A 625 -9.84 -4.06 8.04
N TRP A 626 -9.69 -2.81 8.50
CA TRP A 626 -8.88 -1.80 7.81
C TRP A 626 -7.44 -2.30 7.63
N TRP A 627 -6.79 -1.98 6.51
CA TRP A 627 -5.46 -2.49 6.13
C TRP A 627 -5.37 -3.99 5.85
N LEU A 628 -6.49 -4.73 5.95
CA LEU A 628 -6.56 -6.16 5.64
C LEU A 628 -7.30 -6.37 4.32
N SER A 629 -7.18 -7.57 3.73
CA SER A 629 -7.75 -7.87 2.42
C SER A 629 -9.25 -7.56 2.31
N ALA A 630 -9.98 -7.58 3.42
CA ALA A 630 -11.42 -7.34 3.41
C ALA A 630 -11.86 -5.89 3.17
N SER A 631 -11.01 -4.91 3.48
CA SER A 631 -11.35 -3.48 3.32
C SER A 631 -10.45 -2.74 2.32
N GLU A 632 -9.35 -3.34 1.90
CA GLU A 632 -8.47 -2.78 0.87
C GLU A 632 -8.98 -3.09 -0.56
N PRO A 633 -8.72 -2.20 -1.53
CA PRO A 633 -9.10 -2.40 -2.93
C PRO A 633 -8.31 -3.53 -3.59
N HIS A 634 -8.89 -4.09 -4.66
CA HIS A 634 -8.29 -5.16 -5.47
C HIS A 634 -8.22 -4.78 -6.96
N CYS A 635 -7.19 -5.22 -7.67
CA CYS A 635 -7.11 -5.20 -9.12
C CYS A 635 -8.37 -5.80 -9.75
N ALA A 636 -8.89 -6.90 -9.17
CA ALA A 636 -10.12 -7.54 -9.61
C ALA A 636 -11.40 -6.69 -9.47
N ASP A 637 -11.35 -5.53 -8.80
CA ASP A 637 -12.44 -4.53 -8.84
C ASP A 637 -12.66 -4.08 -10.28
N CYS A 638 -11.59 -3.78 -11.01
CA CYS A 638 -11.66 -3.13 -12.32
C CYS A 638 -11.11 -3.98 -13.47
N HIS A 639 -10.26 -4.96 -13.20
CA HIS A 639 -9.60 -5.78 -14.21
C HIS A 639 -10.26 -7.15 -14.37
N LEU A 640 -10.14 -7.74 -15.57
CA LEU A 640 -10.65 -9.09 -15.83
C LEU A 640 -9.65 -10.13 -15.33
N ALA A 641 -10.14 -11.31 -14.97
CA ALA A 641 -9.27 -12.48 -14.84
C ALA A 641 -8.54 -12.76 -16.18
N PRO A 642 -7.25 -13.13 -16.17
CA PRO A 642 -6.43 -13.48 -15.00
C PRO A 642 -5.63 -12.32 -14.37
N PHE A 643 -5.87 -11.06 -14.75
CA PHE A 643 -5.21 -9.85 -14.23
C PHE A 643 -5.70 -9.48 -12.82
N VAL A 644 -5.63 -10.44 -11.91
CA VAL A 644 -6.19 -10.37 -10.55
C VAL A 644 -5.24 -11.04 -9.56
N GLU A 645 -5.44 -10.70 -8.29
CA GLU A 645 -4.71 -11.18 -7.13
C GLU A 645 -4.75 -12.70 -6.96
N SER A 646 -3.85 -13.19 -6.10
CA SER A 646 -3.83 -14.59 -5.67
C SER A 646 -5.06 -14.93 -4.82
N MET A 647 -5.36 -16.23 -4.71
CA MET A 647 -6.28 -16.75 -3.71
C MET A 647 -5.73 -16.49 -2.31
N GLY A 648 -6.56 -15.96 -1.42
CA GLY A 648 -6.25 -15.73 -0.01
C GLY A 648 -6.38 -16.98 0.86
N GLY A 649 -6.10 -16.82 2.15
CA GLY A 649 -6.17 -17.84 3.19
C GLY A 649 -4.80 -18.39 3.60
N LYS A 650 -3.74 -18.05 2.86
CA LYS A 650 -2.37 -18.45 3.19
C LYS A 650 -1.78 -17.62 4.33
N TYR A 651 -2.19 -16.36 4.45
CA TYR A 651 -1.63 -15.39 5.39
C TYR A 651 -2.68 -14.89 6.38
N PHE A 652 -3.58 -15.80 6.79
CA PHE A 652 -4.61 -15.51 7.79
C PHE A 652 -4.00 -14.92 9.07
N PRO A 653 -4.57 -13.85 9.66
CA PRO A 653 -5.87 -13.25 9.35
C PRO A 653 -5.83 -12.09 8.34
N ILE A 654 -4.71 -11.85 7.67
CA ILE A 654 -4.56 -10.74 6.71
C ILE A 654 -5.43 -10.97 5.48
N ASP A 655 -5.53 -12.23 5.05
CA ASP A 655 -6.39 -12.69 3.98
C ASP A 655 -7.29 -13.86 4.43
N GLN A 656 -8.27 -14.19 3.60
CA GLN A 656 -9.28 -15.21 3.90
C GLN A 656 -9.30 -16.28 2.80
N PRO A 657 -9.56 -17.55 3.14
CA PRO A 657 -9.77 -18.59 2.14
C PRO A 657 -10.95 -18.23 1.23
N ASN A 658 -10.92 -18.65 -0.04
CA ASN A 658 -11.96 -18.37 -1.04
C ASN A 658 -12.20 -16.87 -1.34
N LYS A 659 -11.27 -16.00 -0.96
CA LYS A 659 -11.29 -14.57 -1.27
C LYS A 659 -10.01 -14.20 -2.03
N LEU A 660 -9.97 -12.97 -2.55
CA LEU A 660 -8.72 -12.40 -3.06
C LEU A 660 -7.78 -12.08 -1.89
N SER A 661 -6.49 -12.34 -2.09
CA SER A 661 -5.42 -11.87 -1.22
C SER A 661 -5.16 -10.38 -1.45
N LEU A 662 -4.48 -9.71 -0.52
CA LEU A 662 -3.93 -8.38 -0.76
C LEU A 662 -2.92 -8.41 -1.92
N TYR A 663 -2.83 -7.30 -2.65
CA TYR A 663 -1.88 -7.13 -3.75
C TYR A 663 -0.42 -7.41 -3.34
N ARG A 664 0.04 -6.88 -2.19
CA ARG A 664 1.41 -7.14 -1.69
C ARG A 664 1.67 -8.62 -1.33
N TYR A 665 0.61 -9.40 -1.14
CA TYR A 665 0.68 -10.83 -0.88
C TYR A 665 0.45 -11.69 -2.13
N SER A 666 0.20 -11.05 -3.28
CA SER A 666 -0.21 -11.71 -4.52
C SER A 666 0.94 -11.98 -5.47
N LYS A 667 0.76 -13.02 -6.28
CA LYS A 667 1.74 -13.54 -7.23
C LYS A 667 1.09 -14.04 -8.50
N ALA A 668 1.81 -13.90 -9.59
CA ALA A 668 1.46 -14.45 -10.89
C ALA A 668 2.75 -14.90 -11.60
N HIS A 669 2.62 -15.44 -12.80
CA HIS A 669 3.75 -15.96 -13.57
C HIS A 669 4.61 -16.95 -12.77
N GLY A 670 3.93 -17.89 -12.09
CA GLY A 670 4.55 -18.78 -11.12
C GLY A 670 4.65 -18.11 -9.75
N ASP A 671 5.87 -17.79 -9.33
CA ASP A 671 6.21 -17.28 -7.99
C ASP A 671 6.65 -15.81 -7.99
N ILE A 672 6.46 -15.09 -9.10
CA ILE A 672 6.79 -13.67 -9.20
C ILE A 672 5.71 -12.85 -8.46
N ALA A 673 6.16 -11.99 -7.55
CA ALA A 673 5.29 -11.09 -6.83
C ALA A 673 4.71 -10.04 -7.78
N CYS A 674 3.43 -9.69 -7.60
CA CYS A 674 2.81 -8.63 -8.40
C CYS A 674 3.63 -7.33 -8.33
N GLN A 675 4.14 -7.00 -7.13
CA GLN A 675 5.04 -5.86 -6.92
C GLN A 675 6.32 -5.91 -7.75
N SER A 676 6.87 -7.09 -8.04
CA SER A 676 8.09 -7.20 -8.85
C SER A 676 7.88 -6.83 -10.32
N CYS A 677 6.65 -6.95 -10.82
CA CYS A 677 6.32 -6.51 -12.18
C CYS A 677 5.73 -5.10 -12.22
N HIS A 678 4.93 -4.74 -11.22
CA HIS A 678 4.15 -3.51 -11.25
C HIS A 678 4.62 -2.44 -10.25
N GLU A 679 5.58 -2.69 -9.36
CA GLU A 679 5.91 -1.83 -8.20
C GLU A 679 4.81 -1.83 -7.11
N SER A 680 4.90 -0.98 -6.09
CA SER A 680 4.03 -1.01 -4.90
C SER A 680 2.61 -0.54 -5.23
N ILE A 681 1.61 -0.84 -4.38
CA ILE A 681 0.20 -0.60 -4.74
C ILE A 681 -0.15 0.88 -5.06
N HIS A 682 0.62 1.83 -4.52
CA HIS A 682 0.46 3.26 -4.79
C HIS A 682 1.57 3.84 -5.69
N GLY A 683 2.38 2.96 -6.27
CA GLY A 683 3.34 3.21 -7.33
C GLY A 683 3.28 2.03 -8.27
N LEU A 684 2.27 1.99 -9.14
CA LEU A 684 2.08 0.89 -10.08
C LEU A 684 2.70 1.17 -11.47
N TYR A 685 3.60 2.18 -11.52
CA TYR A 685 4.08 2.99 -12.65
C TYR A 685 3.07 3.22 -13.81
N PRO A 686 2.70 4.46 -14.15
CA PRO A 686 3.66 5.43 -14.65
C PRO A 686 3.50 6.78 -13.98
N THR A 687 4.62 7.45 -13.82
CA THR A 687 4.68 8.77 -13.20
C THR A 687 4.71 9.85 -14.26
N ARG A 688 3.87 10.86 -14.08
CA ARG A 688 3.78 12.02 -14.98
C ARG A 688 5.14 12.68 -15.14
N TYR A 689 5.52 12.99 -16.37
CA TYR A 689 6.79 13.67 -16.64
C TYR A 689 6.58 15.11 -17.12
N ASP A 690 6.65 16.06 -16.18
CA ASP A 690 6.57 17.50 -16.43
C ASP A 690 7.97 18.16 -16.54
N GLY A 691 9.01 17.34 -16.78
CA GLY A 691 10.41 17.74 -16.72
C GLY A 691 11.06 17.53 -15.34
N ASP A 692 12.38 17.70 -15.29
CA ASP A 692 13.21 17.25 -14.16
C ASP A 692 12.98 18.02 -12.85
N THR A 693 12.32 19.18 -12.89
CA THR A 693 12.08 20.01 -11.69
C THR A 693 10.61 20.03 -11.24
N LYS A 694 9.68 19.75 -12.15
CA LYS A 694 8.23 19.85 -11.88
C LYS A 694 7.57 18.50 -11.66
N THR A 695 8.28 17.41 -11.92
CA THR A 695 7.80 16.05 -11.66
C THR A 695 7.93 15.73 -10.17
N VAL A 696 6.83 15.33 -9.54
CA VAL A 696 6.79 14.99 -8.10
C VAL A 696 7.79 13.90 -7.75
N ASP A 697 7.83 12.87 -8.59
CA ASP A 697 8.58 11.64 -8.34
C ASP A 697 9.25 11.13 -9.62
N LEU A 698 10.42 11.68 -9.94
CA LEU A 698 11.22 11.18 -11.07
C LEU A 698 11.81 9.80 -10.79
N THR A 699 12.01 9.49 -9.52
CA THR A 699 12.79 8.33 -9.07
C THR A 699 12.07 7.03 -9.44
N THR A 700 10.74 7.00 -9.27
CA THR A 700 9.84 5.91 -9.69
C THR A 700 9.88 5.69 -11.20
N ARG A 701 9.90 6.77 -11.99
CA ARG A 701 10.07 6.69 -13.44
C ARG A 701 11.44 6.14 -13.83
N GLU A 702 12.51 6.57 -13.15
CA GLU A 702 13.87 6.07 -13.36
C GLU A 702 13.99 4.59 -12.97
N GLN A 703 13.30 4.18 -11.90
CA GLN A 703 13.26 2.80 -11.46
C GLN A 703 12.72 1.89 -12.57
N ALA A 704 11.58 2.24 -13.18
CA ALA A 704 10.99 1.50 -14.28
C ALA A 704 11.94 1.40 -15.50
N LEU A 705 12.70 2.48 -15.78
CA LEU A 705 13.63 2.50 -16.91
C LEU A 705 14.80 1.51 -16.81
N GLN A 706 15.13 1.01 -15.61
CA GLN A 706 16.18 -0.01 -15.43
C GLN A 706 15.88 -1.31 -16.19
N TYR A 707 14.60 -1.59 -16.44
CA TYR A 707 14.11 -2.82 -17.08
C TYR A 707 13.56 -2.58 -18.50
N SER A 708 13.68 -1.34 -19.00
CA SER A 708 13.05 -0.90 -20.24
C SER A 708 13.83 -1.33 -21.48
N PRO A 709 13.19 -2.02 -22.46
CA PRO A 709 13.87 -2.53 -23.66
C PRO A 709 14.24 -1.44 -24.67
N ASP A 710 13.70 -0.23 -24.52
CA ASP A 710 14.03 0.95 -25.32
C ASP A 710 14.51 2.15 -24.50
N GLY A 711 14.47 2.05 -23.17
CA GLY A 711 14.81 3.13 -22.26
C GLY A 711 13.81 4.29 -22.25
N LYS A 712 12.59 4.06 -22.74
CA LYS A 712 11.49 5.04 -22.75
C LYS A 712 10.25 4.50 -22.05
N TYR A 713 9.95 3.22 -22.26
CA TYR A 713 8.83 2.55 -21.63
C TYR A 713 9.00 2.54 -20.11
N SER A 714 8.02 3.09 -19.40
CA SER A 714 8.01 3.27 -17.93
C SER A 714 6.80 2.59 -17.27
N GLY A 715 6.22 1.58 -17.93
CA GLY A 715 5.14 0.76 -17.37
C GLY A 715 5.65 -0.54 -16.71
N PRO A 716 4.75 -1.51 -16.49
CA PRO A 716 5.09 -2.80 -15.87
C PRO A 716 6.22 -3.57 -16.57
N VAL A 717 7.02 -4.32 -15.81
CA VAL A 717 8.16 -5.09 -16.32
C VAL A 717 7.77 -5.97 -17.50
N THR A 718 8.50 -5.82 -18.61
CA THR A 718 8.20 -6.51 -19.87
C THR A 718 8.84 -7.90 -19.93
N CYS A 719 8.34 -8.78 -20.80
CA CYS A 719 8.97 -10.09 -21.07
C CYS A 719 10.47 -9.96 -21.42
N ALA A 720 10.83 -8.91 -22.17
CA ALA A 720 12.19 -8.66 -22.62
C ALA A 720 13.17 -8.27 -21.51
N ALA A 721 12.69 -7.95 -20.31
CA ALA A 721 13.56 -7.73 -19.16
C ALA A 721 14.26 -9.03 -18.74
N CYS A 722 13.57 -10.17 -18.82
CA CYS A 722 14.07 -11.46 -18.34
C CYS A 722 14.32 -12.48 -19.46
N HIS A 723 13.50 -12.50 -20.51
CA HIS A 723 13.56 -13.49 -21.58
C HIS A 723 14.33 -12.99 -22.80
N THR A 724 14.94 -13.92 -23.55
CA THR A 724 15.27 -13.70 -24.96
C THR A 724 13.95 -13.66 -25.77
N VAL A 725 13.71 -12.59 -26.53
CA VAL A 725 12.41 -12.32 -27.18
C VAL A 725 12.52 -12.13 -28.68
N ASN A 726 11.46 -12.42 -29.44
CA ASN A 726 11.41 -12.11 -30.87
C ASN A 726 11.18 -10.61 -31.12
N SER A 727 11.06 -10.20 -32.39
CA SER A 727 10.80 -8.82 -32.79
C SER A 727 9.47 -8.24 -32.26
N LYS A 728 8.56 -9.09 -31.78
CA LYS A 728 7.28 -8.72 -31.14
C LYS A 728 7.35 -8.74 -29.61
N GLY A 729 8.54 -8.88 -29.03
CA GLY A 729 8.71 -8.93 -27.57
C GLY A 729 8.19 -10.21 -26.91
N VAL A 730 7.88 -11.26 -27.70
CA VAL A 730 7.39 -12.55 -27.19
C VAL A 730 8.58 -13.48 -26.88
N PRO A 731 8.60 -14.15 -25.70
CA PRO A 731 9.66 -15.09 -25.33
C PRO A 731 9.92 -16.21 -26.34
N VAL A 732 11.18 -16.58 -26.53
CA VAL A 732 11.60 -17.67 -27.42
C VAL A 732 11.03 -19.03 -27.03
N GLU A 733 10.68 -19.22 -25.77
CA GLU A 733 10.01 -20.43 -25.27
C GLU A 733 8.63 -20.63 -25.92
N LEU A 734 8.02 -19.57 -26.46
CA LEU A 734 6.73 -19.63 -27.17
C LEU A 734 6.90 -19.74 -28.69
N ALA A 735 8.12 -19.85 -29.20
CA ALA A 735 8.39 -19.95 -30.64
C ALA A 735 7.70 -21.19 -31.26
N GLY A 736 7.09 -20.99 -32.43
CA GLY A 736 6.35 -22.05 -33.14
C GLY A 736 4.96 -22.36 -32.56
N THR A 737 4.51 -21.60 -31.57
CA THR A 737 3.15 -21.68 -31.01
C THR A 737 2.28 -20.53 -31.55
N ALA A 738 0.96 -20.62 -31.35
CA ALA A 738 0.05 -19.53 -31.70
C ALA A 738 0.31 -18.22 -30.92
N TYR A 739 0.97 -18.30 -29.76
CA TYR A 739 1.37 -17.14 -28.97
C TYR A 739 2.57 -16.37 -29.57
N ALA A 740 3.37 -17.00 -30.43
CA ALA A 740 4.64 -16.44 -30.92
C ALA A 740 4.48 -15.05 -31.55
N ASP A 741 3.30 -14.78 -32.11
CA ASP A 741 3.01 -13.57 -32.87
C ASP A 741 2.09 -12.57 -32.15
N ASP A 742 1.85 -12.78 -30.85
CA ASP A 742 0.88 -12.05 -30.05
C ASP A 742 1.40 -11.74 -28.64
N TYR A 743 1.87 -10.51 -28.46
CA TYR A 743 2.45 -10.06 -27.20
C TYR A 743 1.44 -10.11 -26.05
N TRP A 744 0.22 -9.64 -26.29
CA TRP A 744 -0.78 -9.48 -25.22
C TRP A 744 -1.43 -10.80 -24.82
N ALA A 745 -1.62 -11.72 -25.76
CA ALA A 745 -2.00 -13.08 -25.41
C ALA A 745 -0.92 -13.74 -24.55
N SER A 746 0.37 -13.50 -24.85
CA SER A 746 1.51 -14.02 -24.07
C SER A 746 1.57 -13.41 -22.67
N VAL A 747 1.31 -12.10 -22.53
CA VAL A 747 1.14 -11.43 -21.23
C VAL A 747 -0.01 -12.07 -20.44
N THR A 748 -1.13 -12.38 -21.10
CA THR A 748 -2.29 -13.03 -20.46
C THR A 748 -1.94 -14.44 -19.98
N LEU A 749 -1.15 -15.21 -20.75
CA LEU A 749 -0.63 -16.51 -20.31
C LEU A 749 0.22 -16.40 -19.05
N ALA A 750 1.11 -15.39 -18.97
CA ALA A 750 1.91 -15.15 -17.77
C ALA A 750 1.04 -14.88 -16.53
N HIS A 751 -0.08 -14.15 -16.69
CA HIS A 751 -1.01 -13.89 -15.59
C HIS A 751 -1.84 -15.11 -15.18
N PHE A 752 -2.10 -16.04 -16.12
CA PHE A 752 -2.73 -17.32 -15.79
C PHE A 752 -1.85 -18.19 -14.90
N MET A 753 -0.55 -18.24 -15.18
CA MET A 753 0.41 -19.06 -14.46
C MET A 753 0.45 -18.72 -12.96
N ARG A 754 0.33 -19.73 -12.11
CA ARG A 754 0.45 -19.61 -10.65
C ARG A 754 1.54 -20.51 -10.11
N SER A 755 1.85 -20.37 -8.82
CA SER A 755 2.87 -21.17 -8.14
C SER A 755 2.71 -22.66 -8.47
N GLY A 756 3.75 -23.27 -9.01
CA GLY A 756 3.78 -24.63 -9.53
C GLY A 756 3.69 -24.73 -11.05
N ASP A 757 2.99 -23.82 -11.74
CA ASP A 757 2.83 -23.86 -13.20
C ASP A 757 4.15 -23.65 -13.94
N GLN A 758 5.12 -22.95 -13.34
CA GLN A 758 6.46 -22.78 -13.91
C GLN A 758 7.25 -24.10 -14.02
N LYS A 759 6.77 -25.19 -13.41
CA LYS A 759 7.38 -26.53 -13.49
C LYS A 759 6.80 -27.39 -14.62
N LEU A 760 5.71 -26.94 -15.25
CA LEU A 760 5.06 -27.67 -16.35
C LEU A 760 5.90 -27.58 -17.62
N SER A 761 5.85 -28.63 -18.43
CA SER A 761 6.36 -28.51 -19.80
C SER A 761 5.50 -27.52 -20.60
N LEU A 762 6.07 -26.89 -21.62
CA LEU A 762 5.34 -25.97 -22.49
C LEU A 762 4.04 -26.61 -23.04
N LYS A 763 4.10 -27.87 -23.47
CA LYS A 763 2.92 -28.59 -24.00
C LYS A 763 1.80 -28.71 -22.96
N GLU A 764 2.14 -29.01 -21.71
CA GLU A 764 1.15 -29.09 -20.62
C GLU A 764 0.59 -27.71 -20.28
N LEU A 765 1.46 -26.68 -20.28
CA LEU A 765 1.05 -25.31 -20.03
C LEU A 765 0.08 -24.80 -21.09
N LEU A 766 0.37 -25.01 -22.38
CA LEU A 766 -0.49 -24.60 -23.49
C LEU A 766 -1.79 -25.42 -23.57
N LYS A 767 -1.78 -26.67 -23.06
CA LYS A 767 -3.01 -27.45 -22.90
C LYS A 767 -3.88 -26.88 -21.78
N LYS A 768 -3.27 -26.42 -20.69
CA LYS A 768 -3.95 -25.84 -19.53
C LYS A 768 -4.49 -24.44 -19.81
N TYR A 769 -3.75 -23.66 -20.61
CA TYR A 769 -4.05 -22.28 -20.98
C TYR A 769 -3.84 -22.12 -22.50
N PRO A 770 -4.86 -22.44 -23.31
CA PRO A 770 -4.77 -22.36 -24.77
C PRO A 770 -4.79 -20.92 -25.28
N TYR A 771 -4.18 -20.69 -26.44
CA TYR A 771 -4.06 -19.37 -27.07
C TYR A 771 -5.40 -18.67 -27.25
N GLU A 772 -6.42 -19.42 -27.66
CA GLU A 772 -7.77 -18.91 -27.92
C GLU A 772 -8.42 -18.35 -26.65
N GLU A 773 -8.10 -18.93 -25.47
CA GLU A 773 -8.58 -18.39 -24.18
C GLU A 773 -7.92 -17.03 -23.90
N SER A 774 -6.60 -16.95 -24.03
CA SER A 774 -5.85 -15.69 -23.82
C SER A 774 -6.29 -14.59 -24.79
N SER A 775 -6.33 -14.89 -26.10
CA SER A 775 -6.66 -13.91 -27.13
C SER A 775 -8.07 -13.32 -26.94
N ARG A 776 -9.06 -14.16 -26.63
CA ARG A 776 -10.43 -13.70 -26.32
C ARG A 776 -10.50 -12.79 -25.09
N ILE A 777 -9.67 -13.03 -24.07
CA ILE A 777 -9.59 -12.18 -22.88
C ILE A 777 -9.01 -10.81 -23.25
N VAL A 778 -7.96 -10.79 -24.08
CA VAL A 778 -7.38 -9.56 -24.61
C VAL A 778 -8.46 -8.78 -25.36
N GLU A 779 -9.15 -9.38 -26.33
CA GLU A 779 -10.22 -8.73 -27.11
C GLU A 779 -11.33 -8.13 -26.23
N LYS A 780 -11.78 -8.89 -25.24
CA LYS A 780 -12.85 -8.46 -24.32
C LYS A 780 -12.41 -7.28 -23.44
N GLY A 781 -11.14 -7.29 -23.04
CA GLY A 781 -10.56 -6.34 -22.09
C GLY A 781 -9.88 -5.13 -22.69
N TRP A 782 -9.56 -5.19 -23.98
CA TRP A 782 -8.76 -4.17 -24.67
C TRP A 782 -9.47 -2.82 -24.69
N ARG A 783 -9.03 -1.90 -23.83
CA ARG A 783 -9.54 -0.54 -23.70
C ARG A 783 -8.44 0.41 -23.33
#